data_AF-A0A841VII2-F1
#
_entry.id   AF-A0A841VII2-F1
#
_cell.length_a   1.000
_cell.length_b   1.000
_cell.length_c   1.000
_cell.angle_alpha   90.00
_cell.angle_beta   90.00
_cell.angle_gamma   90.00
#
_symmetry.space_group_name_H-M   'P 1'
#
loop_
_entity.id
_entity.type
_entity.pdbx_description
1 polymer ?
#
loop_
_entity_poly.entity_id
_entity_poly.type
_entity_poly.pdbx_seq_one_letter_code
_entity_poly.pdbx_strand_id
1 'polypeptide(L)'
;MVAQFPNQQAFASFDIRNFQDQLEPSKAKNKFICPVCGGNDLSIVPETGKYRCFNNCECKDIREAIKPWAEVVAERAGANYTPSLNQNAAKPKRILPKPAPIPDGELGLVMLTQAATDIPQTQNITCKLPKGIPGNATQTIYPYSQSQWVIRYEWADYIKEKGKDKSFRQWHRLPDGTPEMRKGDEPWKAYRIDEAIACAKSVTGTPALLQHEGEGCVEVGREHGLAGFTFQGSAWDKKSILPEYQLIKDSGIGLIVFLHDADDTGLKKLQTCLECAAEVGIALIGINPNDICPDLPYKSSDIKEILGQMEVPEFIRKLEEEIHAAVKERKRKQQAEVNVVDSDDDNSQSPVVSFIQQANHALYGDKNWICAADKLYWHTGNHYKHSPDDTERRRIAKFCNSFVVENEQGTRTYPYTSPTWVKKILEWAKMLTGIDAELINPPGVNCINGIVRPVWNGKEFTITLDPHTPEDYFIYEPLIEYDPNADSTDCERLLACLDKPQQEVLLRNLAASLDLQTVRKVRGREAKALLAVGLGSNGKDAIRKCVSIIYGETGITSISLSDFQAYDEGRKFGLAPLMHSRLNWASENPQTCRLDRIQSLKLFVTGNKLHCERKGKDHIEFTPNAPGIFNLNETPPLQGVMQATQDRIAVLEFLKTFVKNPDPNNPNELQADSRFADDSEFVRTKVAPAFLNKMLEALNNLIEEGIDYECTTDAFRNVQKDNNHLFQFLEDNNIGYLEGGEISARALWSMLEMWYTQNGTLTVDESNRRTWIDQARPSDKNVKGINQIIPRISQLFPKAVKGTRYCDVAKRNIPILKGIGILSATRTTLGENRTTSAPLPAPETTLNQDFRTTRTTFSNSTENIEDQEMQLNILTVPMEKEEYVPPTGASGAEPLPDKENCCVNSCVTGADQLESGAGMPTEDLAAIAAPIASDTVLVKAESEFSYSLLQFEKDGGDIAGFVGCQVEVRSLSGAVKFAGEMINYDSKNGIVTVDTEQGNRDAILCETFVID
;
A
#
# COMPACT_ATOMS: atom_id res chain seq x y z
N MET A 1 8.90 -61.59 43.97
CA MET A 1 7.87 -60.75 44.63
C MET A 1 7.72 -59.50 43.77
N VAL A 2 6.49 -59.14 43.39
CA VAL A 2 6.20 -57.85 42.74
C VAL A 2 5.48 -56.99 43.76
N ALA A 3 6.06 -55.84 44.12
CA ALA A 3 5.40 -54.90 45.01
C ALA A 3 4.31 -54.14 44.22
N GLN A 4 3.07 -54.24 44.67
CA GLN A 4 1.95 -53.52 44.06
C GLN A 4 1.95 -52.07 44.55
N PHE A 5 2.01 -51.11 43.63
CA PHE A 5 1.53 -49.75 43.87
C PHE A 5 0.08 -49.62 43.34
N PRO A 6 -0.83 -48.87 44.00
CA PRO A 6 -2.26 -48.96 43.71
C PRO A 6 -2.72 -48.00 42.59
N ASN A 7 -3.61 -48.49 41.73
CA ASN A 7 -4.59 -47.74 40.92
C ASN A 7 -4.27 -46.28 40.55
N GLN A 8 -3.53 -46.07 39.45
CA GLN A 8 -3.79 -44.90 38.60
C GLN A 8 -5.07 -45.17 37.77
N GLN A 9 -6.23 -44.73 38.27
CA GLN A 9 -7.44 -44.64 37.45
C GLN A 9 -7.36 -43.38 36.58
N ALA A 10 -7.49 -43.53 35.26
CA ALA A 10 -7.52 -42.38 34.35
C ALA A 10 -8.77 -41.52 34.62
N PHE A 11 -8.57 -40.29 35.07
CA PHE A 11 -9.67 -39.38 35.44
C PHE A 11 -10.51 -38.99 34.20
N ALA A 12 -11.72 -39.55 34.08
CA ALA A 12 -12.64 -39.25 32.98
C ALA A 12 -13.10 -37.77 32.97
N SER A 13 -13.20 -37.15 34.14
CA SER A 13 -13.44 -35.71 34.32
C SER A 13 -12.72 -35.19 35.56
N PHE A 14 -12.52 -33.87 35.68
CA PHE A 14 -11.94 -33.27 36.87
C PHE A 14 -12.97 -33.22 38.01
N ASP A 15 -12.63 -33.79 39.15
CA ASP A 15 -13.38 -33.71 40.40
C ASP A 15 -12.40 -33.30 41.51
N ILE A 16 -12.68 -32.17 42.17
CA ILE A 16 -11.82 -31.60 43.21
C ILE A 16 -11.65 -32.52 44.42
N ARG A 17 -12.56 -33.49 44.62
CA ARG A 17 -12.49 -34.46 45.71
C ARG A 17 -11.25 -35.36 45.64
N ASN A 18 -10.70 -35.53 44.43
CA ASN A 18 -9.49 -36.30 44.18
C ASN A 18 -8.18 -35.53 44.47
N PHE A 19 -8.29 -34.27 44.92
CA PHE A 19 -7.16 -33.35 45.17
C PHE A 19 -7.30 -32.62 46.52
N GLN A 20 -8.11 -33.14 47.46
CA GLN A 20 -8.30 -32.53 48.80
C GLN A 20 -7.05 -32.62 49.68
N ASP A 21 -6.16 -33.57 49.39
CA ASP A 21 -4.82 -33.72 49.95
C ASP A 21 -3.87 -32.58 49.56
N GLN A 22 -4.18 -31.86 48.47
CA GLN A 22 -3.40 -30.74 47.96
C GLN A 22 -3.95 -29.37 48.42
N LEU A 23 -5.01 -29.35 49.22
CA LEU A 23 -5.68 -28.14 49.70
C LEU A 23 -5.53 -27.98 51.22
N GLU A 24 -4.96 -26.85 51.66
CA GLU A 24 -4.80 -26.59 53.09
C GLU A 24 -6.16 -26.36 53.77
N PRO A 25 -6.50 -27.09 54.85
CA PRO A 25 -7.75 -26.88 55.57
C PRO A 25 -7.70 -25.59 56.39
N SER A 26 -8.74 -24.76 56.26
CA SER A 26 -8.85 -23.51 57.01
C SER A 26 -9.23 -23.76 58.48
N LYS A 27 -9.17 -22.70 59.30
CA LYS A 27 -9.69 -22.72 60.68
C LYS A 27 -11.22 -22.88 60.76
N ALA A 28 -11.95 -22.82 59.65
CA ALA A 28 -13.40 -23.02 59.59
C ALA A 28 -13.75 -24.45 59.11
N LYS A 29 -14.69 -25.09 59.82
CA LYS A 29 -15.07 -26.48 59.57
C LYS A 29 -15.56 -26.69 58.13
N ASN A 30 -14.98 -27.67 57.44
CA ASN A 30 -15.25 -28.03 56.04
C ASN A 30 -14.95 -26.91 55.00
N LYS A 31 -14.06 -25.95 55.34
CA LYS A 31 -13.55 -24.94 54.40
C LYS A 31 -12.04 -25.04 54.25
N PHE A 32 -11.57 -24.80 53.04
CA PHE A 32 -10.15 -24.83 52.65
C PHE A 32 -9.66 -23.41 52.32
N ILE A 33 -8.34 -23.26 52.23
CA ILE A 33 -7.70 -22.08 51.67
C ILE A 33 -7.76 -22.17 50.14
N CYS A 34 -8.12 -21.07 49.48
CA CYS A 34 -8.22 -21.01 48.03
C CYS A 34 -6.83 -20.82 47.39
N PRO A 35 -6.38 -21.71 46.49
CA PRO A 35 -5.03 -21.63 45.91
C PRO A 35 -4.83 -20.43 44.97
N VAL A 36 -5.92 -19.80 44.50
CA VAL A 36 -5.87 -18.63 43.59
C VAL A 36 -5.69 -17.31 44.32
N CYS A 37 -6.24 -17.16 45.53
CA CYS A 37 -6.27 -15.88 46.25
C CYS A 37 -5.76 -15.94 47.70
N GLY A 38 -5.36 -17.11 48.21
CA GLY A 38 -4.98 -17.30 49.62
C GLY A 38 -6.14 -17.13 50.63
N GLY A 39 -7.36 -16.84 50.16
CA GLY A 39 -8.52 -16.61 51.00
C GLY A 39 -9.06 -17.89 51.64
N ASN A 40 -9.38 -17.84 52.93
CA ASN A 40 -9.77 -18.95 53.80
C ASN A 40 -11.22 -19.47 53.62
N ASP A 41 -11.85 -19.20 52.47
CA ASP A 41 -13.26 -19.54 52.21
C ASP A 41 -13.45 -20.21 50.84
N LEU A 42 -12.75 -21.32 50.61
CA LEU A 42 -13.05 -22.30 49.57
C LEU A 42 -13.92 -23.41 50.19
N SER A 43 -15.18 -23.50 49.78
CA SER A 43 -16.09 -24.57 50.22
C SER A 43 -16.21 -25.66 49.17
N ILE A 44 -16.21 -26.94 49.59
CA ILE A 44 -16.36 -28.12 48.74
C ILE A 44 -17.54 -28.96 49.25
N VAL A 45 -18.45 -29.36 48.37
CA VAL A 45 -19.63 -30.18 48.67
C VAL A 45 -19.28 -31.68 48.53
N PRO A 46 -19.17 -32.46 49.63
CA PRO A 46 -18.64 -33.83 49.59
C PRO A 46 -19.40 -34.78 48.67
N GLU A 47 -20.72 -34.62 48.57
CA GLU A 47 -21.62 -35.53 47.86
C GLU A 47 -21.52 -35.33 46.33
N THR A 48 -21.32 -34.08 45.89
CA THR A 48 -21.44 -33.69 44.47
C THR A 48 -20.13 -33.25 43.82
N GLY A 49 -19.06 -33.05 44.58
CA GLY A 49 -17.78 -32.55 44.07
C GLY A 49 -17.82 -31.08 43.61
N LYS A 50 -18.94 -30.37 43.80
CA LYS A 50 -19.06 -28.94 43.50
C LYS A 50 -18.29 -28.11 44.53
N TYR A 51 -17.62 -27.06 44.08
CA TYR A 51 -16.82 -26.17 44.91
C TYR A 51 -16.98 -24.71 44.48
N ARG A 52 -16.80 -23.78 45.42
CA ARG A 52 -16.79 -22.34 45.16
C ARG A 52 -15.92 -21.63 46.19
N CYS A 53 -15.13 -20.66 45.74
CA CYS A 53 -14.54 -19.68 46.65
C CYS A 53 -15.51 -18.51 46.84
N PHE A 54 -15.73 -18.09 48.09
CA PHE A 54 -16.59 -16.93 48.39
C PHE A 54 -15.86 -15.59 48.26
N ASN A 55 -14.55 -15.61 47.99
CA ASN A 55 -13.73 -14.43 47.68
C ASN A 55 -13.63 -14.17 46.15
N ASN A 56 -14.74 -14.36 45.42
CA ASN A 56 -14.92 -14.07 43.99
C ASN A 56 -14.01 -14.74 42.94
N CYS A 57 -13.18 -15.74 43.28
CA CYS A 57 -12.46 -16.53 42.25
C CYS A 57 -13.40 -17.47 41.46
N GLU A 58 -13.19 -17.61 40.15
CA GLU A 58 -13.92 -18.59 39.34
C GLU A 58 -13.47 -20.04 39.62
N CYS A 59 -14.41 -20.97 39.49
CA CYS A 59 -14.13 -22.41 39.61
C CYS A 59 -13.09 -22.89 38.57
N LYS A 60 -13.06 -22.28 37.38
CA LYS A 60 -12.11 -22.61 36.30
C LYS A 60 -10.67 -22.37 36.73
N ASP A 61 -10.39 -21.24 37.37
CA ASP A 61 -9.03 -20.85 37.76
C ASP A 61 -8.58 -21.60 39.00
N ILE A 62 -9.52 -21.89 39.92
CA ILE A 62 -9.28 -22.78 41.08
C ILE A 62 -8.89 -24.18 40.60
N ARG A 63 -9.54 -24.71 39.56
CA ARG A 63 -9.13 -25.98 38.93
C ARG A 63 -7.72 -25.88 38.34
N GLU A 64 -7.44 -24.84 37.55
CA GLU A 64 -6.16 -24.68 36.87
C GLU A 64 -4.98 -24.56 37.84
N ALA A 65 -5.20 -23.90 39.00
CA ALA A 65 -4.22 -23.78 40.08
C ALA A 65 -4.03 -25.06 40.92
N ILE A 66 -4.98 -26.00 40.90
CA ILE A 66 -4.86 -27.31 41.56
C ILE A 66 -4.18 -28.32 40.62
N LYS A 67 -4.65 -28.41 39.37
CA LYS A 67 -3.95 -29.15 38.32
C LYS A 67 -4.23 -28.54 36.93
N PRO A 68 -3.20 -28.01 36.25
CA PRO A 68 -3.35 -27.46 34.90
C PRO A 68 -3.99 -28.46 33.94
N TRP A 69 -4.95 -28.01 33.16
CA TRP A 69 -5.70 -28.86 32.23
C TRP A 69 -4.82 -29.39 31.10
N ALA A 70 -3.75 -28.67 30.74
CA ALA A 70 -2.72 -29.14 29.82
C ALA A 70 -2.04 -30.43 30.32
N GLU A 71 -1.73 -30.53 31.61
CA GLU A 71 -1.14 -31.74 32.21
C GLU A 71 -2.13 -32.90 32.23
N VAL A 72 -3.39 -32.63 32.56
CA VAL A 72 -4.47 -33.64 32.51
C VAL A 72 -4.66 -34.17 31.07
N VAL A 73 -4.49 -33.33 30.05
CA VAL A 73 -4.51 -33.73 28.63
C VAL A 73 -3.26 -34.53 28.25
N ALA A 74 -2.07 -34.16 28.75
CA ALA A 74 -0.83 -34.90 28.52
C ALA A 74 -0.85 -36.30 29.14
N GLU A 75 -1.34 -36.44 30.39
CA GLU A 75 -1.54 -37.75 31.04
C GLU A 75 -2.53 -38.63 30.25
N ARG A 76 -3.60 -38.04 29.71
CA ARG A 76 -4.56 -38.74 28.86
C ARG A 76 -3.98 -39.20 27.52
N ALA A 77 -2.98 -38.51 26.98
CA ALA A 77 -2.28 -38.92 25.75
C ALA A 77 -1.35 -40.13 25.98
N GLY A 78 -0.89 -40.36 27.22
CA GLY A 78 0.00 -41.47 27.57
C GLY A 78 -0.68 -42.84 27.72
N ALA A 79 -2.02 -42.89 27.80
CA ALA A 79 -2.79 -44.12 27.96
C ALA A 79 -3.70 -44.36 26.74
N ASN A 80 -3.36 -45.37 25.93
CA ASN A 80 -4.01 -45.77 24.65
C ASN A 80 -5.49 -45.36 24.49
N TYR A 81 -5.71 -44.12 24.04
CA TYR A 81 -7.03 -43.60 23.71
C TYR A 81 -7.19 -43.60 22.19
N THR A 82 -7.83 -44.65 21.67
CA THR A 82 -8.40 -44.59 20.31
C THR A 82 -9.58 -43.61 20.33
N PRO A 83 -9.51 -42.49 19.59
CA PRO A 83 -10.66 -41.60 19.48
C PRO A 83 -11.77 -42.34 18.74
N SER A 84 -12.87 -42.63 19.43
CA SER A 84 -14.05 -43.17 18.77
C SER A 84 -14.56 -42.13 17.78
N LEU A 85 -14.79 -42.56 16.53
CA LEU A 85 -15.34 -41.72 15.47
C LEU A 85 -16.84 -41.45 15.67
N ASN A 86 -17.19 -40.91 16.85
CA ASN A 86 -18.34 -40.04 16.96
C ASN A 86 -18.01 -38.77 16.19
N GLN A 87 -18.24 -38.85 14.88
CA GLN A 87 -18.54 -37.70 14.06
C GLN A 87 -19.54 -36.84 14.85
N ASN A 88 -19.25 -35.54 14.98
CA ASN A 88 -20.32 -34.58 15.13
C ASN A 88 -21.09 -34.59 13.80
N ALA A 89 -21.98 -35.58 13.64
CA ALA A 89 -23.05 -35.53 12.67
C ALA A 89 -23.78 -34.23 12.98
N ALA A 90 -23.56 -33.22 12.12
CA ALA A 90 -24.14 -31.92 12.32
C ALA A 90 -25.65 -32.12 12.48
N LYS A 91 -26.23 -31.66 13.60
CA LYS A 91 -27.69 -31.57 13.71
C LYS A 91 -28.13 -30.83 12.45
N PRO A 92 -28.94 -31.47 11.57
CA PRO A 92 -29.09 -30.99 10.20
C PRO A 92 -29.48 -29.52 10.25
N LYS A 93 -28.67 -28.65 9.61
CA LYS A 93 -28.93 -27.21 9.56
C LYS A 93 -30.39 -27.05 9.17
N ARG A 94 -31.23 -26.47 10.05
CA ARG A 94 -32.64 -26.22 9.71
C ARG A 94 -32.62 -25.22 8.57
N ILE A 95 -32.80 -25.71 7.35
CA ILE A 95 -32.85 -24.90 6.13
C ILE A 95 -33.97 -23.89 6.35
N LEU A 96 -33.61 -22.61 6.47
CA LEU A 96 -34.59 -21.55 6.48
C LEU A 96 -35.13 -21.41 5.05
N PRO A 97 -36.45 -21.40 4.85
CA PRO A 97 -37.04 -21.30 3.53
C PRO A 97 -36.68 -19.96 2.88
N LYS A 98 -36.47 -19.95 1.56
CA LYS A 98 -36.14 -18.73 0.83
C LYS A 98 -37.32 -17.74 0.87
N PRO A 99 -37.09 -16.41 0.93
CA PRO A 99 -38.15 -15.42 0.86
C PRO A 99 -38.98 -15.60 -0.41
N ALA A 100 -40.31 -15.54 -0.29
CA ALA A 100 -41.20 -15.73 -1.43
C ALA A 100 -40.96 -14.69 -2.54
N PRO A 101 -41.14 -15.05 -3.82
CA PRO A 101 -41.18 -14.08 -4.90
C PRO A 101 -42.36 -13.12 -4.69
N ILE A 102 -42.18 -11.86 -5.07
CA ILE A 102 -43.30 -10.91 -5.14
C ILE A 102 -44.09 -11.23 -6.41
N PRO A 103 -45.43 -11.37 -6.35
CA PRO A 103 -46.25 -11.64 -7.53
C PRO A 103 -46.04 -10.66 -8.69
N ASP A 104 -46.42 -11.09 -9.89
CA ASP A 104 -46.43 -10.26 -11.09
C ASP A 104 -47.84 -9.73 -11.35
N GLY A 105 -47.95 -8.40 -11.44
CA GLY A 105 -49.19 -7.66 -11.60
C GLY A 105 -49.07 -6.25 -11.03
N GLU A 106 -50.12 -5.47 -11.20
CA GLU A 106 -50.32 -4.19 -10.52
C GLU A 106 -50.62 -4.46 -9.03
N LEU A 107 -50.00 -3.70 -8.11
CA LEU A 107 -50.20 -3.85 -6.66
C LEU A 107 -51.25 -2.84 -6.20
N GLY A 108 -52.32 -3.33 -5.56
CA GLY A 108 -53.37 -2.48 -4.99
C GLY A 108 -53.37 -2.56 -3.46
N LEU A 109 -53.25 -1.40 -2.79
CA LEU A 109 -53.35 -1.30 -1.35
C LEU A 109 -54.78 -1.65 -0.88
N VAL A 110 -54.93 -2.45 0.18
CA VAL A 110 -56.27 -2.85 0.65
C VAL A 110 -56.95 -1.70 1.38
N MET A 111 -57.94 -1.09 0.73
CA MET A 111 -58.81 -0.05 1.32
C MET A 111 -60.11 -0.66 1.87
N LEU A 112 -60.69 -0.03 2.90
CA LEU A 112 -62.01 -0.35 3.42
C LEU A 112 -63.11 -0.01 2.39
N THR A 113 -64.09 -0.90 2.25
CA THR A 113 -65.21 -0.71 1.31
C THR A 113 -66.25 0.33 1.78
N GLN A 114 -66.22 0.68 3.08
CA GLN A 114 -67.03 1.73 3.71
C GLN A 114 -66.20 2.37 4.83
N ALA A 115 -66.47 3.63 5.17
CA ALA A 115 -65.80 4.31 6.27
C ALA A 115 -66.08 3.62 7.62
N ALA A 116 -65.04 3.43 8.44
CA ALA A 116 -65.17 2.77 9.74
C ALA A 116 -66.03 3.61 10.70
N THR A 117 -67.13 3.03 11.19
CA THR A 117 -68.07 3.68 12.12
C THR A 117 -67.98 3.14 13.56
N ASP A 118 -67.15 2.12 13.78
CA ASP A 118 -67.00 1.38 15.04
C ASP A 118 -65.64 1.63 15.74
N ILE A 119 -64.96 2.73 15.38
CA ILE A 119 -63.61 3.08 15.84
C ILE A 119 -63.59 3.20 17.38
N PRO A 120 -62.76 2.41 18.10
CA PRO A 120 -62.68 2.40 19.56
C PRO A 120 -62.39 3.76 20.20
N GLN A 121 -63.44 4.38 20.75
CA GLN A 121 -63.33 5.66 21.45
C GLN A 121 -62.67 5.51 22.83
N THR A 122 -61.87 6.51 23.19
CA THR A 122 -61.23 6.59 24.52
C THR A 122 -62.23 7.13 25.55
N GLN A 123 -62.35 6.44 26.69
CA GLN A 123 -63.39 6.68 27.69
C GLN A 123 -62.80 6.88 29.09
N ASN A 124 -63.50 7.65 29.93
CA ASN A 124 -63.19 7.75 31.36
C ASN A 124 -63.62 6.48 32.08
N ILE A 125 -62.81 6.00 33.03
CA ILE A 125 -63.04 4.73 33.72
C ILE A 125 -64.13 4.91 34.80
N THR A 126 -65.24 4.19 34.65
CA THR A 126 -66.39 4.21 35.59
C THR A 126 -66.43 3.01 36.54
N CYS A 127 -65.47 2.08 36.42
CA CYS A 127 -65.42 0.82 37.17
C CYS A 127 -64.16 0.72 38.05
N LYS A 128 -64.04 -0.35 38.84
CA LYS A 128 -62.93 -0.55 39.78
C LYS A 128 -61.63 -0.86 39.03
N LEU A 129 -60.65 0.05 39.10
CA LEU A 129 -59.37 -0.05 38.41
C LEU A 129 -58.56 -1.33 38.77
N PRO A 130 -57.85 -1.93 37.79
CA PRO A 130 -56.86 -2.97 38.06
C PRO A 130 -55.68 -2.46 38.91
N LYS A 131 -55.04 -3.38 39.66
CA LYS A 131 -53.86 -3.07 40.47
C LYS A 131 -52.74 -2.49 39.59
N GLY A 132 -52.26 -1.30 39.95
CA GLY A 132 -51.19 -0.60 39.23
C GLY A 132 -51.64 0.38 38.13
N ILE A 133 -52.94 0.61 37.96
CA ILE A 133 -53.46 1.70 37.10
C ILE A 133 -53.90 2.88 37.99
N PRO A 134 -53.51 4.13 37.70
CA PRO A 134 -53.89 5.28 38.51
C PRO A 134 -55.32 5.77 38.20
N GLY A 135 -55.95 6.46 39.17
CA GLY A 135 -57.36 6.86 39.08
C GLY A 135 -57.69 7.95 38.06
N ASN A 136 -56.69 8.55 37.42
CA ASN A 136 -56.83 9.51 36.32
C ASN A 136 -56.64 8.88 34.93
N ALA A 137 -56.52 7.55 34.84
CA ALA A 137 -56.38 6.87 33.56
C ALA A 137 -57.68 6.90 32.74
N THR A 138 -57.51 7.00 31.43
CA THR A 138 -58.55 6.67 30.44
C THR A 138 -58.40 5.22 29.96
N GLN A 139 -59.43 4.68 29.33
CA GLN A 139 -59.42 3.35 28.73
C GLN A 139 -59.88 3.36 27.26
N THR A 140 -59.26 2.52 26.44
CA THR A 140 -59.70 2.19 25.07
C THR A 140 -59.84 0.66 24.98
N ILE A 141 -60.93 0.18 24.37
CA ILE A 141 -61.27 -1.25 24.32
C ILE A 141 -61.18 -1.74 22.86
N TYR A 142 -60.26 -2.68 22.60
CA TYR A 142 -60.04 -3.29 21.29
C TYR A 142 -60.66 -4.71 21.27
N PRO A 143 -61.84 -4.91 20.62
CA PRO A 143 -62.51 -6.21 20.59
C PRO A 143 -61.88 -7.15 19.55
N TYR A 144 -61.43 -8.32 19.98
CA TYR A 144 -60.89 -9.37 19.10
C TYR A 144 -61.96 -10.39 18.69
N SER A 145 -62.93 -10.65 19.58
CA SER A 145 -64.08 -11.53 19.31
C SER A 145 -65.26 -11.15 20.22
N GLN A 146 -66.36 -11.91 20.17
CA GLN A 146 -67.45 -11.79 21.15
C GLN A 146 -67.01 -12.18 22.58
N SER A 147 -65.98 -13.03 22.69
CA SER A 147 -65.43 -13.55 23.94
C SER A 147 -64.16 -12.84 24.41
N GLN A 148 -63.40 -12.15 23.54
CA GLN A 148 -62.04 -11.64 23.82
C GLN A 148 -61.85 -10.16 23.47
N TRP A 149 -61.16 -9.40 24.34
CA TRP A 149 -60.76 -8.01 24.08
C TRP A 149 -59.51 -7.59 24.85
N VAL A 150 -58.80 -6.58 24.35
CA VAL A 150 -57.71 -5.91 25.05
C VAL A 150 -58.21 -4.54 25.54
N ILE A 151 -57.92 -4.20 26.81
CA ILE A 151 -58.09 -2.84 27.31
C ILE A 151 -56.72 -2.18 27.40
N ARG A 152 -56.53 -1.06 26.69
CA ARG A 152 -55.41 -0.13 26.86
C ARG A 152 -55.82 0.93 27.88
N TYR A 153 -55.10 0.99 28.99
CA TYR A 153 -55.16 2.09 29.94
C TYR A 153 -54.05 3.09 29.61
N GLU A 154 -54.35 4.39 29.64
CA GLU A 154 -53.40 5.46 29.35
C GLU A 154 -53.63 6.65 30.29
N TRP A 155 -52.55 7.24 30.82
CA TRP A 155 -52.58 8.37 31.75
C TRP A 155 -51.38 9.31 31.53
N ALA A 156 -51.54 10.58 31.91
CA ALA A 156 -50.45 11.55 31.88
C ALA A 156 -49.36 11.18 32.90
N ASP A 157 -48.11 11.15 32.44
CA ASP A 157 -46.90 10.87 33.21
C ASP A 157 -45.74 11.66 32.60
N TYR A 158 -45.49 12.84 33.18
CA TYR A 158 -44.49 13.79 32.71
C TYR A 158 -43.04 13.34 32.97
N ILE A 159 -42.81 12.17 33.56
CA ILE A 159 -41.49 11.55 33.73
C ILE A 159 -41.09 10.75 32.47
N LYS A 160 -42.06 10.36 31.63
CA LYS A 160 -41.81 9.64 30.36
C LYS A 160 -41.52 10.62 29.23
N GLU A 161 -40.63 10.25 28.30
CA GLU A 161 -40.30 11.05 27.09
C GLU A 161 -41.55 11.50 26.29
N LYS A 162 -42.63 10.70 26.30
CA LYS A 162 -43.89 11.00 25.58
C LYS A 162 -44.98 11.66 26.44
N GLY A 163 -44.64 12.12 27.66
CA GLY A 163 -45.57 12.79 28.60
C GLY A 163 -46.69 11.93 29.18
N LYS A 164 -46.67 10.61 28.91
CA LYS A 164 -47.72 9.65 29.29
C LYS A 164 -47.17 8.24 29.42
N ASP A 165 -47.83 7.42 30.23
CA ASP A 165 -47.57 5.99 30.35
C ASP A 165 -48.83 5.18 30.00
N LYS A 166 -48.63 3.92 29.59
CA LYS A 166 -49.70 3.04 29.08
C LYS A 166 -49.57 1.61 29.58
N SER A 167 -50.71 0.94 29.78
CA SER A 167 -50.74 -0.47 30.21
C SER A 167 -51.87 -1.24 29.53
N PHE A 168 -51.53 -2.37 28.92
CA PHE A 168 -52.47 -3.25 28.23
C PHE A 168 -52.91 -4.39 29.16
N ARG A 169 -54.20 -4.76 29.14
CA ARG A 169 -54.73 -5.92 29.87
C ARG A 169 -55.62 -6.74 28.95
N GLN A 170 -55.30 -8.02 28.80
CA GLN A 170 -56.14 -9.00 28.12
C GLN A 170 -57.34 -9.36 29.00
N TRP A 171 -58.50 -9.48 28.38
CA TRP A 171 -59.73 -9.98 28.99
C TRP A 171 -60.37 -11.04 28.10
N HIS A 172 -61.07 -11.97 28.73
CA HIS A 172 -61.98 -12.88 28.06
C HIS A 172 -63.26 -13.08 28.87
N ARG A 173 -64.30 -13.67 28.27
CA ARG A 173 -65.48 -14.18 28.96
C ARG A 173 -65.34 -15.67 29.24
N LEU A 174 -65.75 -16.07 30.43
CA LEU A 174 -66.09 -17.45 30.74
C LEU A 174 -67.42 -17.85 30.06
N PRO A 175 -67.75 -19.15 29.94
CA PRO A 175 -68.98 -19.62 29.29
C PRO A 175 -70.30 -19.16 29.94
N ASP A 176 -70.26 -18.62 31.15
CA ASP A 176 -71.40 -17.98 31.86
C ASP A 176 -71.57 -16.49 31.51
N GLY A 177 -70.66 -15.92 30.71
CA GLY A 177 -70.59 -14.50 30.35
C GLY A 177 -69.71 -13.63 31.27
N THR A 178 -69.18 -14.18 32.36
CA THR A 178 -68.37 -13.46 33.36
C THR A 178 -67.03 -12.99 32.77
N PRO A 179 -66.67 -11.70 32.87
CA PRO A 179 -65.42 -11.17 32.33
C PRO A 179 -64.23 -11.39 33.29
N GLU A 180 -63.15 -12.01 32.81
CA GLU A 180 -61.90 -12.23 33.56
C GLU A 180 -60.68 -11.57 32.89
N MET A 181 -59.88 -10.88 33.70
CA MET A 181 -58.63 -10.21 33.28
C MET A 181 -57.45 -11.19 33.14
N ARG A 182 -57.58 -12.14 32.20
CA ARG A 182 -56.50 -13.02 31.71
C ARG A 182 -56.72 -13.35 30.24
N LYS A 183 -55.69 -13.89 29.57
CA LYS A 183 -55.74 -14.23 28.13
C LYS A 183 -56.83 -15.25 27.77
N GLY A 184 -57.21 -16.13 28.69
CA GLY A 184 -58.12 -17.25 28.41
C GLY A 184 -57.43 -18.34 27.57
N ASP A 185 -58.15 -19.43 27.32
CA ASP A 185 -57.64 -20.62 26.63
C ASP A 185 -58.04 -20.68 25.14
N GLU A 186 -58.92 -19.79 24.68
CA GLU A 186 -59.31 -19.64 23.28
C GLU A 186 -58.19 -18.98 22.43
N PRO A 187 -58.02 -19.38 21.15
CA PRO A 187 -56.98 -18.82 20.28
C PRO A 187 -57.29 -17.35 19.90
N TRP A 188 -56.28 -16.49 20.02
CA TRP A 188 -56.37 -15.09 19.63
C TRP A 188 -55.92 -14.92 18.18
N LYS A 189 -56.84 -14.54 17.29
CA LYS A 189 -56.51 -14.06 15.94
C LYS A 189 -55.70 -12.76 15.99
N ALA A 190 -55.13 -12.37 14.84
CA ALA A 190 -54.69 -11.00 14.60
C ALA A 190 -55.89 -10.02 14.63
N TYR A 191 -55.63 -8.79 15.08
CA TYR A 191 -56.66 -7.75 15.20
C TYR A 191 -57.13 -7.30 13.81
N ARG A 192 -58.45 -7.19 13.61
CA ARG A 192 -59.11 -6.76 12.35
C ARG A 192 -58.83 -7.59 11.09
N ILE A 193 -58.12 -8.72 11.19
CA ILE A 193 -57.71 -9.54 10.04
C ILE A 193 -58.88 -10.03 9.17
N ASP A 194 -60.01 -10.42 9.77
CA ASP A 194 -61.19 -10.89 9.02
C ASP A 194 -61.84 -9.80 8.17
N GLU A 195 -61.80 -8.54 8.61
CA GLU A 195 -62.31 -7.37 7.87
C GLU A 195 -61.36 -7.00 6.72
N ALA A 196 -60.04 -7.02 6.99
CA ALA A 196 -59.01 -6.81 5.99
C ALA A 196 -59.08 -7.86 4.86
N ILE A 197 -59.25 -9.14 5.20
CA ILE A 197 -59.45 -10.24 4.26
C ILE A 197 -60.76 -10.10 3.46
N ALA A 198 -61.82 -9.54 4.06
CA ALA A 198 -63.05 -9.24 3.34
C ALA A 198 -62.84 -8.13 2.30
N CYS A 199 -62.12 -7.06 2.66
CA CYS A 199 -61.85 -5.91 1.79
C CYS A 199 -60.85 -6.22 0.67
N ALA A 200 -59.88 -7.12 0.91
CA ALA A 200 -58.91 -7.55 -0.11
C ALA A 200 -59.57 -8.10 -1.39
N LYS A 201 -60.78 -8.66 -1.27
CA LYS A 201 -61.56 -9.23 -2.39
C LYS A 201 -62.15 -8.18 -3.34
N SER A 202 -62.12 -6.90 -2.99
CA SER A 202 -62.53 -5.79 -3.85
C SER A 202 -61.35 -5.05 -4.52
N VAL A 203 -60.11 -5.43 -4.23
CA VAL A 203 -58.92 -4.83 -4.87
C VAL A 203 -58.82 -5.32 -6.32
N THR A 204 -58.52 -4.41 -7.24
CA THR A 204 -58.12 -4.75 -8.61
C THR A 204 -56.61 -4.92 -8.68
N GLY A 205 -56.13 -6.03 -9.25
CA GLY A 205 -54.71 -6.40 -9.22
C GLY A 205 -54.36 -7.33 -8.05
N THR A 206 -53.11 -7.28 -7.60
CA THR A 206 -52.61 -8.07 -6.46
C THR A 206 -52.82 -7.31 -5.15
N PRO A 207 -53.57 -7.86 -4.16
CA PRO A 207 -53.78 -7.17 -2.89
C PRO A 207 -52.49 -7.06 -2.06
N ALA A 208 -52.18 -5.84 -1.64
CA ALA A 208 -51.12 -5.51 -0.69
C ALA A 208 -51.73 -5.08 0.65
N LEU A 209 -51.62 -5.92 1.68
CA LEU A 209 -52.25 -5.70 2.99
C LEU A 209 -51.28 -5.05 3.99
N LEU A 210 -51.73 -4.00 4.65
CA LEU A 210 -50.96 -3.24 5.64
C LEU A 210 -50.95 -3.94 7.02
N GLN A 211 -49.77 -4.10 7.60
CA GLN A 211 -49.54 -4.55 8.97
C GLN A 211 -48.97 -3.39 9.80
N HIS A 212 -49.43 -3.27 11.05
CA HIS A 212 -48.93 -2.31 12.04
C HIS A 212 -48.44 -3.01 13.32
N GLU A 213 -47.78 -2.25 14.20
CA GLU A 213 -47.24 -2.76 15.48
C GLU A 213 -48.21 -2.83 16.66
N GLY A 214 -49.35 -2.15 16.58
CA GLY A 214 -50.29 -2.02 17.69
C GLY A 214 -51.71 -1.61 17.26
N GLU A 215 -52.67 -1.92 18.12
CA GLU A 215 -54.11 -1.88 17.80
C GLU A 215 -54.60 -0.46 17.50
N GLY A 216 -54.00 0.55 18.15
CA GLY A 216 -54.29 1.96 17.88
C GLY A 216 -53.81 2.44 16.51
N CYS A 217 -52.75 1.85 15.96
CA CYS A 217 -52.24 2.22 14.62
C CYS A 217 -53.15 1.65 13.53
N VAL A 218 -53.67 0.44 13.73
CA VAL A 218 -54.71 -0.15 12.86
C VAL A 218 -55.96 0.72 12.83
N GLU A 219 -56.45 1.19 13.98
CA GLU A 219 -57.65 2.03 14.03
C GLU A 219 -57.44 3.43 13.42
N VAL A 220 -56.25 4.02 13.53
CA VAL A 220 -55.87 5.24 12.79
C VAL A 220 -55.83 4.99 11.27
N GLY A 221 -55.40 3.81 10.83
CA GLY A 221 -55.55 3.39 9.43
C GLY A 221 -57.02 3.32 8.99
N ARG A 222 -57.86 2.64 9.79
CA ARG A 222 -59.29 2.44 9.49
C ARG A 222 -60.08 3.74 9.45
N GLU A 223 -59.77 4.71 10.30
CA GLU A 223 -60.34 6.07 10.29
C GLU A 223 -60.15 6.75 8.92
N HIS A 224 -59.01 6.49 8.28
CA HIS A 224 -58.60 7.04 6.99
C HIS A 224 -58.82 6.07 5.82
N GLY A 225 -59.63 5.02 6.02
CA GLY A 225 -60.04 4.08 4.99
C GLY A 225 -59.01 2.99 4.64
N LEU A 226 -57.88 2.90 5.34
CA LEU A 226 -56.88 1.84 5.14
C LEU A 226 -57.29 0.58 5.91
N ALA A 227 -57.34 -0.57 5.26
CA ALA A 227 -57.54 -1.84 5.92
C ALA A 227 -56.19 -2.44 6.34
N GLY A 228 -56.07 -2.82 7.61
CA GLY A 228 -54.84 -3.38 8.15
C GLY A 228 -55.05 -4.24 9.39
N PHE A 229 -53.98 -4.87 9.84
CA PHE A 229 -54.00 -5.79 11.00
C PHE A 229 -52.78 -5.62 11.91
N THR A 230 -52.86 -6.19 13.12
CA THR A 230 -51.73 -6.29 14.05
C THR A 230 -51.84 -7.55 14.92
N PHE A 231 -50.71 -8.01 15.46
CA PHE A 231 -50.69 -9.02 16.52
C PHE A 231 -50.92 -8.34 17.89
N GLN A 232 -51.62 -9.05 18.79
CA GLN A 232 -51.68 -8.69 20.22
C GLN A 232 -50.25 -8.47 20.75
N GLY A 233 -50.02 -7.45 21.60
CA GLY A 233 -48.67 -7.09 22.07
C GLY A 233 -47.82 -8.21 22.71
N SER A 234 -48.42 -9.33 23.10
CA SER A 234 -47.75 -10.54 23.63
C SER A 234 -47.78 -11.75 22.66
N ALA A 235 -48.03 -11.54 21.37
CA ALA A 235 -48.21 -12.57 20.34
C ALA A 235 -47.30 -12.36 19.11
N TRP A 236 -46.19 -11.61 19.27
CA TRP A 236 -45.16 -11.40 18.26
C TRP A 236 -44.18 -12.58 18.17
N ASP A 237 -44.72 -13.81 18.21
CA ASP A 237 -43.95 -15.07 18.22
C ASP A 237 -44.37 -15.97 17.05
N LYS A 238 -43.47 -16.83 16.59
CA LYS A 238 -43.71 -17.66 15.39
C LYS A 238 -44.95 -18.56 15.48
N LYS A 239 -45.32 -19.05 16.66
CA LYS A 239 -46.51 -19.90 16.83
C LYS A 239 -47.81 -19.10 16.64
N SER A 240 -47.79 -17.82 16.97
CA SER A 240 -48.91 -16.89 16.79
C SER A 240 -48.96 -16.27 15.39
N ILE A 241 -47.81 -16.00 14.76
CA ILE A 241 -47.73 -15.34 13.44
C ILE A 241 -48.04 -16.30 12.28
N LEU A 242 -47.49 -17.53 12.30
CA LEU A 242 -47.60 -18.47 11.16
C LEU A 242 -49.05 -18.80 10.74
N PRO A 243 -50.01 -19.06 11.65
CA PRO A 243 -51.39 -19.38 11.25
C PRO A 243 -52.11 -18.22 10.55
N GLU A 244 -51.89 -16.99 11.03
CA GLU A 244 -52.52 -15.79 10.48
C GLU A 244 -51.93 -15.43 9.12
N TYR A 245 -50.62 -15.61 8.92
CA TYR A 245 -49.97 -15.44 7.62
C TYR A 245 -50.41 -16.49 6.61
N GLN A 246 -50.61 -17.73 7.04
CA GLN A 246 -51.18 -18.79 6.19
C GLN A 246 -52.61 -18.43 5.77
N LEU A 247 -53.44 -17.93 6.69
CA LEU A 247 -54.79 -17.43 6.40
C LEU A 247 -54.81 -16.26 5.40
N ILE A 248 -53.87 -15.31 5.50
CA ILE A 248 -53.70 -14.20 4.55
C ILE A 248 -53.37 -14.73 3.15
N LYS A 249 -52.42 -15.67 3.05
CA LYS A 249 -52.02 -16.32 1.79
C LYS A 249 -53.16 -17.09 1.15
N ASP A 250 -53.86 -17.93 1.93
CA ASP A 250 -54.99 -18.74 1.45
C ASP A 250 -56.21 -17.88 1.08
N SER A 251 -56.25 -16.62 1.53
CA SER A 251 -57.24 -15.61 1.13
C SER A 251 -56.91 -14.89 -0.20
N GLY A 252 -55.78 -15.21 -0.84
CA GLY A 252 -55.38 -14.62 -2.13
C GLY A 252 -54.65 -13.28 -2.04
N ILE A 253 -54.18 -12.88 -0.85
CA ILE A 253 -53.39 -11.66 -0.66
C ILE A 253 -51.94 -11.96 -1.05
N GLY A 254 -51.37 -11.14 -1.94
CA GLY A 254 -50.07 -11.40 -2.55
C GLY A 254 -48.88 -10.76 -1.83
N LEU A 255 -49.11 -9.69 -1.08
CA LEU A 255 -48.05 -8.94 -0.38
C LEU A 255 -48.54 -8.49 1.01
N ILE A 256 -47.69 -8.67 2.03
CA ILE A 256 -47.82 -7.99 3.32
C ILE A 256 -46.85 -6.80 3.34
N VAL A 257 -47.36 -5.62 3.69
CA VAL A 257 -46.58 -4.39 3.85
C VAL A 257 -46.54 -4.07 5.34
N PHE A 258 -45.38 -4.21 5.99
CA PHE A 258 -45.23 -3.95 7.42
C PHE A 258 -44.64 -2.56 7.65
N LEU A 259 -45.49 -1.61 8.04
CA LEU A 259 -45.07 -0.32 8.58
C LEU A 259 -44.73 -0.54 10.07
N HIS A 260 -43.42 -0.64 10.34
CA HIS A 260 -42.88 -0.98 11.66
C HIS A 260 -42.43 0.27 12.43
N ASP A 261 -42.27 0.16 13.76
CA ASP A 261 -41.68 1.23 14.56
C ASP A 261 -40.19 1.34 14.20
N ALA A 262 -39.65 2.56 14.11
CA ALA A 262 -38.27 2.82 13.65
C ALA A 262 -37.16 2.42 14.67
N ASP A 263 -37.50 1.64 15.70
CA ASP A 263 -36.60 1.28 16.80
C ASP A 263 -36.09 -0.17 16.76
N ASP A 264 -35.16 -0.48 17.67
CA ASP A 264 -34.57 -1.81 17.88
C ASP A 264 -35.61 -2.91 18.19
N THR A 265 -36.82 -2.56 18.60
CA THR A 265 -37.91 -3.49 18.91
C THR A 265 -38.70 -3.79 17.64
N GLY A 266 -39.03 -2.76 16.85
CA GLY A 266 -39.71 -2.89 15.57
C GLY A 266 -38.89 -3.63 14.53
N LEU A 267 -37.58 -3.36 14.46
CA LEU A 267 -36.66 -4.13 13.60
C LEU A 267 -36.62 -5.63 13.97
N LYS A 268 -36.71 -5.99 15.26
CA LYS A 268 -36.77 -7.40 15.70
C LYS A 268 -38.12 -8.06 15.38
N LYS A 269 -39.23 -7.29 15.44
CA LYS A 269 -40.54 -7.76 14.95
C LYS A 269 -40.51 -7.97 13.45
N LEU A 270 -39.98 -7.02 12.67
CA LEU A 270 -39.83 -7.12 11.22
C LEU A 270 -39.05 -8.37 10.81
N GLN A 271 -37.90 -8.63 11.44
CA GLN A 271 -37.12 -9.85 11.19
C GLN A 271 -37.92 -11.12 11.49
N THR A 272 -38.65 -11.16 12.61
CA THR A 272 -39.51 -12.30 12.97
C THR A 272 -40.63 -12.50 11.95
N CYS A 273 -41.24 -11.42 11.47
CA CYS A 273 -42.26 -11.40 10.42
C CYS A 273 -41.68 -11.85 9.06
N LEU A 274 -40.51 -11.40 8.65
CA LEU A 274 -39.84 -11.83 7.41
C LEU A 274 -39.57 -13.34 7.42
N GLU A 275 -39.10 -13.89 8.54
CA GLU A 275 -38.89 -15.34 8.69
C GLU A 275 -40.20 -16.13 8.63
N CYS A 276 -41.28 -15.64 9.26
CA CYS A 276 -42.59 -16.30 9.17
C CYS A 276 -43.23 -16.17 7.78
N ALA A 277 -43.03 -15.06 7.08
CA ALA A 277 -43.50 -14.85 5.71
C ALA A 277 -42.77 -15.80 4.74
N ALA A 278 -41.46 -16.00 4.91
CA ALA A 278 -40.70 -17.01 4.17
C ALA A 278 -41.16 -18.45 4.49
N GLU A 279 -41.48 -18.75 5.75
CA GLU A 279 -41.94 -20.08 6.19
C GLU A 279 -43.37 -20.44 5.72
N VAL A 280 -44.26 -19.45 5.57
CA VAL A 280 -45.55 -19.59 4.87
C VAL A 280 -45.39 -19.52 3.35
N GLY A 281 -44.33 -18.88 2.84
CA GLY A 281 -44.13 -18.58 1.43
C GLY A 281 -45.11 -17.52 0.92
N ILE A 282 -45.25 -16.41 1.63
CA ILE A 282 -45.94 -15.17 1.20
C ILE A 282 -44.92 -14.03 1.12
N ALA A 283 -45.10 -13.08 0.19
CA ALA A 283 -44.21 -11.93 0.11
C ALA A 283 -44.50 -10.95 1.26
N LEU A 284 -43.44 -10.51 1.95
CA LEU A 284 -43.49 -9.43 2.93
C LEU A 284 -42.38 -8.42 2.64
N ILE A 285 -42.69 -7.13 2.78
CA ILE A 285 -41.73 -6.02 2.83
C ILE A 285 -41.93 -5.25 4.14
N GLY A 286 -40.82 -4.73 4.71
CA GLY A 286 -40.87 -3.71 5.74
C GLY A 286 -40.71 -2.33 5.11
N ILE A 287 -41.39 -1.33 5.64
CA ILE A 287 -41.22 0.09 5.28
C ILE A 287 -40.95 0.86 6.57
N ASN A 288 -39.90 1.68 6.57
CA ASN A 288 -39.60 2.55 7.70
C ASN A 288 -40.45 3.84 7.57
N PRO A 289 -41.22 4.24 8.59
CA PRO A 289 -41.94 5.51 8.64
C PRO A 289 -41.14 6.74 8.20
N ASN A 290 -39.82 6.74 8.48
CA ASN A 290 -38.94 7.84 8.13
C ASN A 290 -38.66 7.95 6.61
N ASP A 291 -38.86 6.89 5.83
CA ASP A 291 -38.72 6.91 4.36
C ASP A 291 -39.87 7.73 3.74
N ILE A 292 -41.07 7.63 4.34
CA ILE A 292 -42.27 8.39 3.96
C ILE A 292 -42.22 9.84 4.49
N CYS A 293 -41.66 10.04 5.70
CA CYS A 293 -41.62 11.32 6.39
C CYS A 293 -40.30 11.48 7.18
N PRO A 294 -39.25 12.07 6.56
CA PRO A 294 -37.91 12.14 7.16
C PRO A 294 -37.79 12.93 8.46
N ASP A 295 -38.69 13.88 8.70
CA ASP A 295 -38.69 14.76 9.88
C ASP A 295 -39.34 14.14 11.15
N LEU A 296 -39.59 12.82 11.14
CA LEU A 296 -40.16 12.11 12.29
C LEU A 296 -39.14 11.80 13.39
N PRO A 297 -39.54 11.83 14.69
CA PRO A 297 -38.62 11.53 15.78
C PRO A 297 -38.35 10.03 15.87
N TYR A 298 -37.07 9.63 15.80
CA TYR A 298 -36.56 8.25 15.75
C TYR A 298 -37.14 7.23 16.77
N LYS A 299 -37.71 7.68 17.90
CA LYS A 299 -38.38 6.82 18.91
C LYS A 299 -39.91 6.88 18.89
N SER A 300 -40.53 7.55 17.93
CA SER A 300 -41.99 7.75 17.88
C SER A 300 -42.62 7.76 16.50
N SER A 301 -41.86 7.51 15.43
CA SER A 301 -42.40 7.39 14.08
C SER A 301 -43.43 6.25 13.98
N ASP A 302 -44.72 6.60 14.03
CA ASP A 302 -45.85 5.71 13.74
C ASP A 302 -46.85 6.40 12.78
N ILE A 303 -47.87 5.68 12.29
CA ILE A 303 -48.87 6.23 11.35
C ILE A 303 -49.60 7.47 11.89
N LYS A 304 -49.73 7.62 13.21
CA LYS A 304 -50.38 8.80 13.80
C LYS A 304 -49.47 10.01 13.75
N GLU A 305 -48.18 9.86 14.01
CA GLU A 305 -47.23 10.97 13.87
C GLU A 305 -47.02 11.33 12.38
N ILE A 306 -47.05 10.37 11.44
CA ILE A 306 -47.07 10.65 9.98
C ILE A 306 -48.27 11.54 9.60
N LEU A 307 -49.49 11.12 9.97
CA LEU A 307 -50.72 11.87 9.67
C LEU A 307 -50.88 13.14 10.53
N GLY A 308 -49.96 13.39 11.46
CA GLY A 308 -49.79 14.69 12.13
C GLY A 308 -48.95 15.69 11.33
N GLN A 309 -48.24 15.25 10.28
CA GLN A 309 -47.36 16.07 9.44
C GLN A 309 -47.78 16.14 7.96
N MET A 310 -48.59 15.20 7.46
CA MET A 310 -49.07 15.21 6.07
C MET A 310 -50.53 14.77 5.90
N GLU A 311 -51.16 15.23 4.83
CA GLU A 311 -52.54 14.90 4.47
C GLU A 311 -52.68 13.44 3.99
N VAL A 312 -53.84 12.84 4.27
CA VAL A 312 -54.13 11.41 3.99
C VAL A 312 -53.86 11.00 2.53
N PRO A 313 -54.25 11.78 1.49
CA PRO A 313 -53.96 11.40 0.10
C PRO A 313 -52.46 11.48 -0.24
N GLU A 314 -51.69 12.32 0.44
CA GLU A 314 -50.23 12.38 0.27
C GLU A 314 -49.57 11.17 0.94
N PHE A 315 -50.02 10.80 2.14
CA PHE A 315 -49.54 9.61 2.84
C PHE A 315 -49.76 8.33 2.03
N ILE A 316 -50.97 8.11 1.50
CA ILE A 316 -51.28 6.93 0.67
C ILE A 316 -50.37 6.90 -0.57
N ARG A 317 -50.26 8.02 -1.27
CA ARG A 317 -49.42 8.15 -2.48
C ARG A 317 -47.94 7.85 -2.20
N LYS A 318 -47.38 8.35 -1.09
CA LYS A 318 -45.98 8.07 -0.67
C LYS A 318 -45.78 6.63 -0.23
N LEU A 319 -46.74 6.06 0.51
CA LEU A 319 -46.72 4.65 0.90
C LEU A 319 -46.73 3.75 -0.34
N GLU A 320 -47.53 4.07 -1.36
CA GLU A 320 -47.54 3.36 -2.64
C GLU A 320 -46.22 3.54 -3.42
N GLU A 321 -45.60 4.72 -3.42
CA GLU A 321 -44.28 4.94 -4.02
C GLU A 321 -43.19 4.06 -3.38
N GLU A 322 -43.13 3.99 -2.05
CA GLU A 322 -42.16 3.16 -1.34
C GLU A 322 -42.43 1.65 -1.48
N ILE A 323 -43.69 1.22 -1.54
CA ILE A 323 -44.06 -0.16 -1.91
C ILE A 323 -43.46 -0.50 -3.28
N HIS A 324 -43.65 0.37 -4.29
CA HIS A 324 -43.11 0.15 -5.63
C HIS A 324 -41.58 0.20 -5.68
N ALA A 325 -40.93 1.07 -4.91
CA ALA A 325 -39.47 1.15 -4.81
C ALA A 325 -38.87 -0.15 -4.22
N ALA A 326 -39.39 -0.61 -3.07
CA ALA A 326 -38.97 -1.84 -2.41
C ALA A 326 -39.18 -3.09 -3.29
N VAL A 327 -40.32 -3.15 -4.00
CA VAL A 327 -40.63 -4.22 -4.96
C VAL A 327 -39.65 -4.22 -6.14
N LYS A 328 -39.36 -3.04 -6.71
CA LYS A 328 -38.44 -2.89 -7.85
C LYS A 328 -37.01 -3.32 -7.49
N GLU A 329 -36.51 -2.90 -6.33
CA GLU A 329 -35.16 -3.28 -5.90
C GLU A 329 -35.04 -4.79 -5.59
N ARG A 330 -36.08 -5.40 -5.02
CA ARG A 330 -36.14 -6.84 -4.79
C ARG A 330 -36.18 -7.64 -6.11
N LYS A 331 -36.94 -7.19 -7.12
CA LYS A 331 -36.92 -7.80 -8.46
C LYS A 331 -35.55 -7.60 -9.15
N ARG A 332 -34.86 -6.47 -8.96
CA ARG A 332 -33.49 -6.26 -9.46
C ARG A 332 -32.49 -7.25 -8.86
N LYS A 333 -32.51 -7.46 -7.54
CA LYS A 333 -31.63 -8.44 -6.86
C LYS A 333 -31.91 -9.87 -7.33
N GLN A 334 -33.18 -10.26 -7.41
CA GLN A 334 -33.59 -11.58 -7.91
C GLN A 334 -33.21 -11.84 -9.38
N GLN A 335 -33.05 -10.80 -10.21
CA GLN A 335 -32.52 -10.93 -11.57
C GLN A 335 -30.99 -10.99 -11.64
N ALA A 336 -30.28 -10.34 -10.71
CA ALA A 336 -28.82 -10.43 -10.62
C ALA A 336 -28.36 -11.83 -10.20
N GLU A 337 -29.05 -12.47 -9.24
CA GLU A 337 -28.75 -13.81 -8.71
C GLU A 337 -28.89 -14.94 -9.76
N VAL A 338 -29.54 -14.72 -10.90
CA VAL A 338 -29.79 -15.74 -11.94
C VAL A 338 -28.66 -15.83 -12.98
N ASN A 339 -27.79 -14.81 -13.07
CA ASN A 339 -26.73 -14.73 -14.09
C ASN A 339 -25.37 -15.30 -13.65
N VAL A 340 -25.29 -15.96 -12.49
CA VAL A 340 -24.09 -16.65 -12.00
C VAL A 340 -24.45 -18.07 -11.59
N VAL A 341 -23.75 -19.06 -12.16
CA VAL A 341 -23.90 -20.49 -11.84
C VAL A 341 -22.51 -21.07 -11.56
N ASP A 342 -22.44 -21.91 -10.53
CA ASP A 342 -21.28 -22.70 -10.08
C ASP A 342 -20.02 -21.94 -9.62
N SER A 343 -20.10 -21.38 -8.41
CA SER A 343 -19.24 -21.85 -7.30
C SER A 343 -19.93 -21.63 -5.94
N ASP A 344 -19.44 -22.32 -4.90
CA ASP A 344 -20.18 -22.62 -3.66
C ASP A 344 -20.29 -21.48 -2.62
N ASP A 345 -21.24 -21.70 -1.70
CA ASP A 345 -21.39 -21.13 -0.33
C ASP A 345 -21.82 -19.65 -0.19
N ASP A 346 -23.10 -19.45 0.13
CA ASP A 346 -23.56 -18.30 0.93
C ASP A 346 -24.55 -18.77 2.01
N ASN A 347 -24.36 -18.26 3.22
CA ASN A 347 -25.00 -18.66 4.47
C ASN A 347 -25.05 -17.44 5.41
N SER A 348 -25.85 -16.44 5.04
CA SER A 348 -25.92 -15.13 5.68
C SER A 348 -26.60 -15.13 7.06
N GLN A 349 -25.92 -15.68 8.07
CA GLN A 349 -25.97 -15.11 9.42
C GLN A 349 -25.13 -13.83 9.40
N SER A 350 -25.68 -12.68 9.81
CA SER A 350 -24.87 -11.48 10.04
C SER A 350 -23.84 -11.78 11.14
N PRO A 351 -22.53 -11.81 10.84
CA PRO A 351 -21.53 -12.25 11.81
C PRO A 351 -21.29 -11.16 12.87
N VAL A 352 -20.84 -11.58 14.06
CA VAL A 352 -20.30 -10.65 15.06
C VAL A 352 -19.01 -10.04 14.49
N VAL A 353 -19.10 -8.81 13.99
CA VAL A 353 -18.02 -8.14 13.26
C VAL A 353 -16.82 -7.94 14.20
N SER A 354 -15.70 -8.58 13.88
CA SER A 354 -14.45 -8.51 14.65
C SER A 354 -13.96 -7.07 14.75
N PHE A 355 -13.32 -6.70 15.87
CA PHE A 355 -12.69 -5.38 16.01
C PHE A 355 -11.73 -5.06 14.85
N ILE A 356 -11.03 -6.06 14.30
CA ILE A 356 -10.16 -5.87 13.13
C ILE A 356 -10.97 -5.46 11.88
N GLN A 357 -12.16 -6.05 11.68
CA GLN A 357 -13.06 -5.69 10.58
C GLN A 357 -13.68 -4.31 10.79
N GLN A 358 -14.10 -3.97 12.02
CA GLN A 358 -14.59 -2.63 12.37
C GLN A 358 -13.52 -1.56 12.13
N ALA A 359 -12.28 -1.81 12.58
CA ALA A 359 -11.14 -0.93 12.36
C ALA A 359 -10.79 -0.77 10.89
N ASN A 360 -10.82 -1.86 10.11
CA ASN A 360 -10.56 -1.79 8.68
C ASN A 360 -11.67 -1.04 7.93
N HIS A 361 -12.94 -1.26 8.24
CA HIS A 361 -14.04 -0.49 7.65
C HIS A 361 -13.92 1.01 7.97
N ALA A 362 -13.59 1.38 9.22
CA ALA A 362 -13.49 2.77 9.63
C ALA A 362 -12.20 3.49 9.17
N LEU A 363 -11.14 2.76 8.80
CA LEU A 363 -9.87 3.32 8.33
C LEU A 363 -9.64 3.18 6.81
N TYR A 364 -10.23 2.17 6.17
CA TYR A 364 -9.96 1.81 4.78
C TYR A 364 -11.23 1.61 3.95
N GLY A 365 -12.44 1.83 4.51
CA GLY A 365 -13.71 1.84 3.79
C GLY A 365 -14.09 3.20 3.18
N ASP A 366 -13.23 4.22 3.31
CA ASP A 366 -13.48 5.59 2.83
C ASP A 366 -13.16 5.79 1.34
N LYS A 367 -12.33 4.91 0.77
CA LYS A 367 -11.70 5.01 -0.55
C LYS A 367 -11.44 3.62 -1.12
N ASN A 368 -11.05 3.55 -2.38
CA ASN A 368 -10.46 2.35 -2.95
C ASN A 368 -8.98 2.28 -2.51
N TRP A 369 -8.60 1.20 -1.86
CA TRP A 369 -7.25 0.94 -1.36
C TRP A 369 -6.68 -0.33 -2.00
N ILE A 370 -5.38 -0.33 -2.32
CA ILE A 370 -4.65 -1.49 -2.85
C ILE A 370 -3.37 -1.72 -2.07
N CYS A 371 -2.93 -2.98 -1.99
CA CYS A 371 -1.64 -3.39 -1.47
C CYS A 371 -0.88 -4.19 -2.54
N ALA A 372 0.35 -3.80 -2.82
CA ALA A 372 1.19 -4.45 -3.81
C ALA A 372 2.67 -4.39 -3.39
N ALA A 373 3.39 -5.50 -3.58
CA ALA A 373 4.81 -5.64 -3.18
C ALA A 373 5.12 -5.22 -1.72
N ASP A 374 4.16 -5.43 -0.81
CA ASP A 374 4.14 -5.03 0.62
C ASP A 374 4.11 -3.50 0.86
N LYS A 375 3.48 -2.75 -0.05
CA LYS A 375 3.20 -1.32 0.07
C LYS A 375 1.71 -1.04 -0.11
N LEU A 376 1.16 -0.13 0.70
CA LEU A 376 -0.25 0.27 0.65
C LEU A 376 -0.42 1.58 -0.14
N TYR A 377 -1.49 1.68 -0.93
CA TYR A 377 -1.85 2.86 -1.73
C TYR A 377 -3.35 3.12 -1.68
N TRP A 378 -3.78 4.36 -1.90
CA TRP A 378 -5.20 4.75 -1.99
C TRP A 378 -5.49 5.55 -3.26
N HIS A 379 -6.67 5.33 -3.84
CA HIS A 379 -7.09 6.01 -5.06
C HIS A 379 -7.45 7.47 -4.79
N THR A 380 -6.83 8.39 -5.53
CA THR A 380 -7.05 9.85 -5.44
C THR A 380 -8.23 10.33 -6.27
N GLY A 381 -8.70 9.50 -7.22
CA GLY A 381 -9.63 9.88 -8.28
C GLY A 381 -9.04 9.68 -9.68
N ASN A 382 -7.71 9.76 -9.83
CA ASN A 382 -7.01 9.51 -11.09
C ASN A 382 -5.70 8.70 -10.98
N HIS A 383 -5.21 8.41 -9.76
CA HIS A 383 -4.04 7.54 -9.53
C HIS A 383 -4.06 6.94 -8.12
N TYR A 384 -3.15 6.02 -7.83
CA TYR A 384 -2.95 5.41 -6.53
C TYR A 384 -1.76 6.04 -5.79
N LYS A 385 -2.05 6.77 -4.72
CA LYS A 385 -1.04 7.44 -3.90
C LYS A 385 -0.56 6.54 -2.76
N HIS A 386 0.75 6.33 -2.70
CA HIS A 386 1.39 5.51 -1.66
C HIS A 386 1.14 6.09 -0.25
N SER A 387 0.69 5.26 0.68
CA SER A 387 0.64 5.60 2.11
C SER A 387 1.74 4.83 2.86
N PRO A 388 2.80 5.49 3.35
CA PRO A 388 3.87 4.81 4.07
C PRO A 388 3.36 4.15 5.35
N ASP A 389 3.81 2.91 5.59
CA ASP A 389 3.47 2.10 6.76
C ASP A 389 3.51 2.87 8.11
N ASP A 390 4.46 3.79 8.33
CA ASP A 390 4.55 4.56 9.58
C ASP A 390 3.44 5.60 9.75
N THR A 391 2.91 6.12 8.65
CA THR A 391 1.72 6.99 8.65
C THR A 391 0.49 6.17 9.08
N GLU A 392 0.32 4.98 8.51
CA GLU A 392 -0.78 4.08 8.85
C GLU A 392 -0.63 3.51 10.27
N ARG A 393 0.57 3.09 10.70
CA ARG A 393 0.84 2.69 12.10
C ARG A 393 0.40 3.78 13.07
N ARG A 394 0.70 5.06 12.80
CA ARG A 394 0.29 6.20 13.63
C ARG A 394 -1.22 6.46 13.59
N ARG A 395 -1.85 6.27 12.43
CA ARG A 395 -3.31 6.42 12.22
C ARG A 395 -4.10 5.33 12.96
N ILE A 396 -3.71 4.06 12.78
CA ILE A 396 -4.27 2.90 13.46
C ILE A 396 -4.06 3.01 14.98
N ALA A 397 -2.87 3.42 15.45
CA ALA A 397 -2.62 3.58 16.89
C ALA A 397 -3.54 4.62 17.54
N LYS A 398 -3.79 5.76 16.88
CA LYS A 398 -4.78 6.75 17.32
C LYS A 398 -6.20 6.17 17.36
N PHE A 399 -6.58 5.39 16.36
CA PHE A 399 -7.89 4.73 16.29
C PHE A 399 -8.08 3.72 17.43
N CYS A 400 -7.11 2.83 17.68
CA CYS A 400 -7.13 1.91 18.80
C CYS A 400 -7.24 2.63 20.16
N ASN A 401 -6.66 3.84 20.28
CA ASN A 401 -6.75 4.68 21.48
C ASN A 401 -8.08 5.43 21.64
N SER A 402 -8.93 5.49 20.61
CA SER A 402 -10.31 6.04 20.74
C SER A 402 -11.35 5.01 21.16
N PHE A 403 -11.04 3.71 21.14
CA PHE A 403 -11.99 2.65 21.51
C PHE A 403 -11.95 2.36 23.01
N VAL A 404 -12.87 2.98 23.74
CA VAL A 404 -13.22 2.66 25.13
C VAL A 404 -14.19 1.49 25.14
N VAL A 405 -13.90 0.45 25.93
CA VAL A 405 -14.85 -0.61 26.30
C VAL A 405 -15.17 -0.48 27.78
N GLU A 406 -16.44 -0.27 28.10
CA GLU A 406 -16.95 -0.23 29.48
C GLU A 406 -17.41 -1.64 29.88
N ASN A 407 -16.78 -2.21 30.89
CA ASN A 407 -17.08 -3.56 31.37
C ASN A 407 -18.40 -3.59 32.17
N GLU A 408 -18.94 -4.77 32.45
CA GLU A 408 -20.20 -4.98 33.22
C GLU A 408 -20.24 -4.33 34.63
N GLN A 409 -19.10 -3.83 35.12
CA GLN A 409 -18.94 -3.14 36.40
C GLN A 409 -18.85 -1.60 36.26
N GLY A 410 -19.04 -1.04 35.05
CA GLY A 410 -18.88 0.40 34.76
C GLY A 410 -17.43 0.85 34.54
N THR A 411 -16.45 -0.06 34.65
CA THR A 411 -15.03 0.26 34.48
C THR A 411 -14.68 0.42 33.00
N ARG A 412 -14.24 1.61 32.61
CA ARG A 412 -13.73 1.93 31.27
C ARG A 412 -12.32 1.41 31.06
N THR A 413 -12.10 0.71 29.96
CA THR A 413 -10.81 0.10 29.58
C THR A 413 -10.51 0.35 28.10
N TYR A 414 -9.23 0.26 27.74
CA TYR A 414 -8.76 0.37 26.35
C TYR A 414 -8.12 -0.97 25.92
N PRO A 415 -8.90 -2.00 25.56
CA PRO A 415 -8.36 -3.34 25.29
C PRO A 415 -7.56 -3.44 23.98
N TYR A 416 -7.58 -2.39 23.16
CA TYR A 416 -6.96 -2.36 21.82
C TYR A 416 -5.67 -1.54 21.73
N THR A 417 -5.30 -0.79 22.77
CA THR A 417 -4.02 -0.03 22.84
C THR A 417 -2.83 -0.95 23.09
N SER A 418 -2.41 -1.67 22.05
CA SER A 418 -1.18 -2.48 22.03
C SER A 418 -0.57 -2.50 20.63
N PRO A 419 0.77 -2.48 20.47
CA PRO A 419 1.43 -2.64 19.17
C PRO A 419 0.99 -3.89 18.40
N THR A 420 0.58 -4.95 19.10
CA THR A 420 0.06 -6.19 18.50
C THR A 420 -1.24 -5.97 17.72
N TRP A 421 -2.12 -5.08 18.17
CA TRP A 421 -3.33 -4.73 17.42
C TRP A 421 -3.02 -3.84 16.23
N VAL A 422 -2.10 -2.89 16.38
CA VAL A 422 -1.65 -2.01 15.29
C VAL A 422 -1.06 -2.83 14.13
N LYS A 423 -0.19 -3.80 14.44
CA LYS A 423 0.35 -4.74 13.45
C LYS A 423 -0.75 -5.55 12.77
N LYS A 424 -1.61 -6.24 13.54
CA LYS A 424 -2.71 -7.06 13.00
C LYS A 424 -3.67 -6.30 12.09
N ILE A 425 -3.99 -5.04 12.42
CA ILE A 425 -4.88 -4.21 11.58
C ILE A 425 -4.21 -3.83 10.27
N LEU A 426 -2.93 -3.44 10.28
CA LEU A 426 -2.17 -3.10 9.06
C LEU A 426 -1.92 -4.33 8.18
N GLU A 427 -1.56 -5.46 8.79
CA GLU A 427 -1.42 -6.76 8.11
C GLU A 427 -2.74 -7.18 7.46
N TRP A 428 -3.87 -7.04 8.17
CA TRP A 428 -5.19 -7.35 7.62
C TRP A 428 -5.61 -6.39 6.51
N ALA A 429 -5.32 -5.09 6.62
CA ALA A 429 -5.55 -4.11 5.56
C ALA A 429 -4.76 -4.50 4.28
N LYS A 430 -3.48 -4.83 4.44
CA LYS A 430 -2.61 -5.28 3.35
C LYS A 430 -3.05 -6.61 2.72
N MET A 431 -3.67 -7.50 3.48
CA MET A 431 -4.24 -8.75 2.95
C MET A 431 -5.58 -8.55 2.24
N LEU A 432 -6.50 -7.75 2.80
CA LEU A 432 -7.80 -7.45 2.16
C LEU A 432 -7.66 -6.69 0.84
N THR A 433 -6.67 -5.83 0.73
CA THR A 433 -6.44 -4.95 -0.43
C THR A 433 -5.39 -5.52 -1.41
N GLY A 434 -4.92 -6.75 -1.19
CA GLY A 434 -3.83 -7.35 -1.95
C GLY A 434 -4.15 -7.55 -3.44
N ILE A 435 -3.33 -6.95 -4.31
CA ILE A 435 -3.35 -7.18 -5.77
C ILE A 435 -2.01 -7.75 -6.24
N ASP A 436 -2.00 -8.33 -7.44
CA ASP A 436 -0.75 -8.75 -8.08
C ASP A 436 0.11 -7.53 -8.45
N ALA A 437 1.41 -7.63 -8.20
CA ALA A 437 2.40 -6.61 -8.52
C ALA A 437 2.56 -6.38 -10.03
N GLU A 438 2.25 -7.37 -10.88
CA GLU A 438 2.29 -7.24 -12.34
C GLU A 438 1.08 -6.45 -12.92
N LEU A 439 0.06 -6.15 -12.11
CA LEU A 439 -1.09 -5.31 -12.51
C LEU A 439 -0.85 -3.80 -12.31
N ILE A 440 0.22 -3.42 -11.60
CA ILE A 440 0.60 -2.01 -11.42
C ILE A 440 1.05 -1.38 -12.74
N ASN A 441 0.66 -0.13 -12.95
CA ASN A 441 1.05 0.68 -14.10
C ASN A 441 0.74 -0.02 -15.45
N PRO A 442 -0.54 -0.32 -15.74
CA PRO A 442 -0.95 -1.07 -16.93
C PRO A 442 -0.61 -0.37 -18.27
N PRO A 443 -0.77 -1.03 -19.43
CA PRO A 443 -0.51 -0.45 -20.75
C PRO A 443 -1.24 0.89 -21.00
N GLY A 444 -0.54 1.83 -21.64
CA GLY A 444 -1.01 3.20 -21.89
C GLY A 444 -0.24 4.30 -21.12
N VAL A 445 -0.86 5.47 -20.98
CA VAL A 445 -0.36 6.63 -20.22
C VAL A 445 -1.50 7.27 -19.43
N ASN A 446 -1.27 7.47 -18.13
CA ASN A 446 -2.22 8.18 -17.27
C ASN A 446 -2.08 9.70 -17.50
N CYS A 447 -3.11 10.35 -18.05
CA CYS A 447 -3.16 11.79 -18.35
C CYS A 447 -4.24 12.48 -17.49
N ILE A 448 -4.27 13.81 -17.42
CA ILE A 448 -5.17 14.57 -16.53
C ILE A 448 -6.64 14.45 -16.97
N ASN A 449 -6.88 14.25 -18.27
CA ASN A 449 -8.20 14.14 -18.89
C ASN A 449 -8.64 12.70 -19.17
N GLY A 450 -7.92 11.70 -18.67
CA GLY A 450 -8.19 10.27 -18.88
C GLY A 450 -6.92 9.45 -19.14
N ILE A 451 -7.10 8.19 -19.49
CA ILE A 451 -6.01 7.23 -19.73
C ILE A 451 -5.93 6.95 -21.23
N VAL A 452 -4.78 7.23 -21.82
CA VAL A 452 -4.52 6.99 -23.25
C VAL A 452 -4.05 5.55 -23.44
N ARG A 453 -4.75 4.73 -24.24
CA ARG A 453 -4.44 3.30 -24.39
C ARG A 453 -4.35 2.83 -25.85
N PRO A 454 -3.41 1.92 -26.17
CA PRO A 454 -3.51 1.08 -27.36
C PRO A 454 -4.46 -0.11 -27.09
N VAL A 455 -5.66 -0.06 -27.67
CA VAL A 455 -6.64 -1.16 -27.64
C VAL A 455 -6.38 -2.08 -28.83
N TRP A 456 -5.81 -3.26 -28.57
CA TRP A 456 -5.36 -4.21 -29.58
C TRP A 456 -6.47 -5.08 -30.16
N ASN A 457 -6.48 -5.22 -31.49
CA ASN A 457 -7.29 -6.18 -32.24
C ASN A 457 -6.36 -7.12 -33.03
N GLY A 458 -5.93 -8.21 -32.38
CA GLY A 458 -4.99 -9.17 -32.97
C GLY A 458 -3.56 -8.63 -33.04
N LYS A 459 -3.20 -8.01 -34.17
CA LYS A 459 -1.89 -7.34 -34.38
C LYS A 459 -1.99 -5.83 -34.54
N GLU A 460 -3.14 -5.34 -34.96
CA GLU A 460 -3.45 -3.92 -35.09
C GLU A 460 -3.92 -3.38 -33.74
N PHE A 461 -3.93 -2.06 -33.58
CA PHE A 461 -4.50 -1.40 -32.40
C PHE A 461 -5.19 -0.09 -32.79
N THR A 462 -6.02 0.42 -31.89
CA THR A 462 -6.58 1.77 -31.95
C THR A 462 -6.22 2.53 -30.68
N ILE A 463 -6.12 3.86 -30.73
CA ILE A 463 -5.91 4.68 -29.53
C ILE A 463 -7.25 5.11 -28.96
N THR A 464 -7.49 4.82 -27.68
CA THR A 464 -8.62 5.33 -26.89
C THR A 464 -8.12 6.34 -25.85
N LEU A 465 -9.03 7.22 -25.42
CA LEU A 465 -8.91 8.03 -24.20
C LEU A 465 -10.05 7.61 -23.27
N ASP A 466 -9.74 6.77 -22.30
CA ASP A 466 -10.72 6.17 -21.40
C ASP A 466 -10.80 6.97 -20.08
N PRO A 467 -11.97 7.06 -19.42
CA PRO A 467 -12.08 7.73 -18.12
C PRO A 467 -11.26 7.00 -17.04
N HIS A 468 -10.80 7.72 -16.01
CA HIS A 468 -10.12 7.09 -14.88
C HIS A 468 -11.05 6.12 -14.14
N THR A 469 -10.55 4.92 -13.87
CA THR A 469 -11.26 3.89 -13.10
C THR A 469 -10.40 3.47 -11.88
N PRO A 470 -11.00 3.12 -10.73
CA PRO A 470 -10.25 2.55 -9.61
C PRO A 470 -9.57 1.22 -9.93
N GLU A 471 -10.03 0.50 -10.94
CA GLU A 471 -9.46 -0.76 -11.42
C GLU A 471 -8.10 -0.56 -12.13
N ASP A 472 -7.76 0.68 -12.47
CA ASP A 472 -6.52 1.05 -13.15
C ASP A 472 -5.42 1.49 -12.19
N TYR A 473 -4.57 0.53 -11.81
CA TYR A 473 -3.54 0.66 -10.77
C TYR A 473 -2.29 1.47 -11.18
N PHE A 474 -2.47 2.68 -11.72
CA PHE A 474 -1.38 3.63 -11.93
C PHE A 474 -0.91 4.23 -10.60
N ILE A 475 0.35 3.98 -10.21
CA ILE A 475 0.94 4.49 -8.96
C ILE A 475 1.74 5.80 -9.15
N TYR A 476 1.64 6.43 -10.33
CA TYR A 476 2.20 7.74 -10.63
C TYR A 476 1.08 8.76 -10.91
N GLU A 477 1.29 10.01 -10.48
CA GLU A 477 0.35 11.11 -10.66
C GLU A 477 0.32 11.59 -12.12
N PRO A 478 -0.84 11.73 -12.77
CA PRO A 478 -0.91 12.19 -14.15
C PRO A 478 -0.59 13.69 -14.23
N LEU A 479 0.48 14.06 -14.93
CA LEU A 479 0.94 15.45 -15.03
C LEU A 479 0.58 16.14 -16.35
N ILE A 480 0.29 15.41 -17.42
CA ILE A 480 0.00 15.98 -18.75
C ILE A 480 -1.47 15.82 -19.13
N GLU A 481 -2.00 16.73 -19.93
CA GLU A 481 -3.26 16.52 -20.65
C GLU A 481 -2.97 15.90 -22.02
N TYR A 482 -3.81 14.97 -22.48
CA TYR A 482 -3.73 14.44 -23.84
C TYR A 482 -4.56 15.30 -24.80
N ASP A 483 -3.88 16.02 -25.71
CA ASP A 483 -4.49 16.71 -26.84
C ASP A 483 -3.92 16.15 -28.16
N PRO A 484 -4.73 15.47 -29.00
CA PRO A 484 -4.27 14.94 -30.29
C PRO A 484 -3.89 16.02 -31.31
N ASN A 485 -4.17 17.31 -31.03
CA ASN A 485 -3.84 18.45 -31.90
C ASN A 485 -2.68 19.31 -31.36
N ALA A 486 -1.98 18.85 -30.30
CA ALA A 486 -0.91 19.62 -29.66
C ALA A 486 0.21 20.01 -30.63
N ASP A 487 0.60 21.29 -30.59
CA ASP A 487 1.62 21.88 -31.47
C ASP A 487 2.98 21.17 -31.33
N SER A 488 3.45 20.58 -32.44
CA SER A 488 4.72 19.85 -32.48
C SER A 488 5.97 20.75 -32.50
N THR A 489 5.84 22.07 -32.73
CA THR A 489 6.96 22.99 -32.97
C THR A 489 8.05 22.89 -31.89
N ASP A 490 7.69 22.95 -30.61
CA ASP A 490 8.66 22.86 -29.51
C ASP A 490 9.14 21.44 -29.22
N CYS A 491 8.36 20.41 -29.57
CA CYS A 491 8.76 19.00 -29.49
C CYS A 491 9.79 18.64 -30.58
N GLU A 492 9.56 19.07 -31.83
CA GLU A 492 10.49 18.89 -32.95
C GLU A 492 11.82 19.63 -32.70
N ARG A 493 11.75 20.84 -32.12
CA ARG A 493 12.92 21.63 -31.71
C ARG A 493 13.75 20.95 -30.63
N LEU A 494 13.12 20.20 -29.72
CA LEU A 494 13.81 19.37 -28.72
C LEU A 494 14.44 18.11 -29.37
N LEU A 495 13.70 17.41 -30.23
CA LEU A 495 14.17 16.20 -30.92
C LEU A 495 15.28 16.46 -31.96
N ALA A 496 15.41 17.70 -32.44
CA ALA A 496 16.43 18.13 -33.41
C ALA A 496 17.89 17.85 -33.00
N CYS A 497 18.16 17.57 -31.72
CA CYS A 497 19.48 17.16 -31.22
C CYS A 497 20.00 15.84 -31.82
N LEU A 498 19.09 14.98 -32.28
CA LEU A 498 19.38 13.80 -33.10
C LEU A 498 19.05 14.08 -34.57
N ASP A 499 19.58 13.26 -35.47
CA ASP A 499 19.14 13.23 -36.88
C ASP A 499 17.95 12.29 -37.05
N LYS A 500 17.11 12.54 -38.06
CA LYS A 500 15.81 11.84 -38.23
C LYS A 500 15.86 10.31 -38.09
N PRO A 501 16.82 9.55 -38.66
CA PRO A 501 16.89 8.11 -38.44
C PRO A 501 17.11 7.72 -36.96
N GLN A 502 17.92 8.50 -36.23
CA GLN A 502 18.15 8.29 -34.79
C GLN A 502 16.97 8.78 -33.94
N GLN A 503 16.25 9.82 -34.38
CA GLN A 503 14.98 10.23 -33.77
C GLN A 503 13.94 9.10 -33.85
N GLU A 504 13.79 8.45 -34.99
CA GLU A 504 12.90 7.29 -35.17
C GLU A 504 13.30 6.12 -34.25
N VAL A 505 14.59 5.77 -34.15
CA VAL A 505 15.05 4.71 -33.23
C VAL A 505 14.73 5.04 -31.77
N LEU A 506 14.91 6.30 -31.36
CA LEU A 506 14.55 6.76 -30.01
C LEU A 506 13.02 6.69 -29.80
N LEU A 507 12.25 7.31 -30.67
CA LEU A 507 10.79 7.40 -30.57
C LEU A 507 10.13 6.02 -30.61
N ARG A 508 10.57 5.09 -31.46
CA ARG A 508 10.01 3.73 -31.54
C ARG A 508 10.37 2.88 -30.31
N ASN A 509 11.55 3.04 -29.72
CA ASN A 509 11.89 2.38 -28.44
C ASN A 509 11.18 3.02 -27.23
N LEU A 510 10.89 4.33 -27.26
CA LEU A 510 10.05 4.99 -26.28
C LEU A 510 8.58 4.57 -26.41
N ALA A 511 8.05 4.53 -27.64
CA ALA A 511 6.72 4.02 -27.97
C ALA A 511 6.51 2.59 -27.46
N ALA A 512 7.55 1.74 -27.55
CA ALA A 512 7.51 0.39 -26.98
C ALA A 512 7.26 0.35 -25.46
N SER A 513 7.47 1.44 -24.69
CA SER A 513 7.08 1.49 -23.27
C SER A 513 5.58 1.68 -23.03
N LEU A 514 4.80 2.04 -24.04
CA LEU A 514 3.33 2.17 -23.94
C LEU A 514 2.68 0.81 -23.65
N ASP A 515 3.05 -0.23 -24.42
CA ASP A 515 2.72 -1.63 -24.15
C ASP A 515 3.86 -2.57 -24.56
N LEU A 516 4.90 -2.66 -23.72
CA LEU A 516 6.06 -3.49 -24.01
C LEU A 516 5.72 -4.99 -24.07
N GLN A 517 4.68 -5.44 -23.36
CA GLN A 517 4.27 -6.84 -23.40
C GLN A 517 3.68 -7.20 -24.76
N THR A 518 2.75 -6.40 -25.28
CA THR A 518 2.09 -6.72 -26.55
C THR A 518 2.98 -6.41 -27.76
N VAL A 519 3.80 -5.35 -27.69
CA VAL A 519 4.90 -5.15 -28.65
C VAL A 519 5.83 -6.36 -28.71
N ARG A 520 6.23 -6.94 -27.56
CA ARG A 520 7.05 -8.17 -27.51
C ARG A 520 6.29 -9.41 -28.04
N LYS A 521 4.96 -9.48 -27.94
CA LYS A 521 4.13 -10.55 -28.54
C LYS A 521 4.02 -10.42 -30.07
N VAL A 522 3.93 -9.20 -30.61
CA VAL A 522 3.70 -8.93 -32.04
C VAL A 522 5.00 -8.85 -32.85
N ARG A 523 6.03 -8.15 -32.34
CA ARG A 523 7.33 -7.91 -33.00
C ARG A 523 8.51 -8.67 -32.37
N GLY A 524 8.29 -9.44 -31.29
CA GLY A 524 9.34 -10.24 -30.67
C GLY A 524 10.33 -9.41 -29.85
N ARG A 525 11.59 -9.31 -30.32
CA ARG A 525 12.70 -8.68 -29.57
C ARG A 525 13.38 -7.53 -30.35
N GLU A 526 12.59 -6.78 -31.12
CA GLU A 526 13.08 -5.60 -31.86
C GLU A 526 13.42 -4.40 -30.95
N ALA A 527 12.71 -4.20 -29.84
CA ALA A 527 13.05 -3.17 -28.86
C ALA A 527 14.36 -3.52 -28.13
N LYS A 528 15.32 -2.59 -28.09
CA LYS A 528 16.67 -2.76 -27.56
C LYS A 528 16.94 -1.83 -26.38
N ALA A 529 18.01 -2.09 -25.63
CA ALA A 529 18.60 -1.05 -24.79
C ALA A 529 19.30 0.00 -25.67
N LEU A 530 19.14 1.27 -25.34
CA LEU A 530 19.77 2.40 -26.02
C LEU A 530 20.92 2.96 -25.17
N LEU A 531 22.09 3.13 -25.79
CA LEU A 531 23.21 3.87 -25.21
C LEU A 531 23.18 5.29 -25.78
N ALA A 532 22.82 6.27 -24.97
CA ALA A 532 22.71 7.67 -25.38
C ALA A 532 24.06 8.39 -25.16
N VAL A 533 24.94 8.29 -26.15
CA VAL A 533 26.33 8.77 -26.13
C VAL A 533 26.40 10.25 -26.52
N GLY A 534 27.32 11.01 -25.91
CA GLY A 534 27.65 12.38 -26.32
C GLY A 534 27.96 13.29 -25.15
N LEU A 535 28.80 14.30 -25.36
CA LEU A 535 29.21 15.27 -24.33
C LEU A 535 28.06 16.23 -23.95
N GLY A 536 28.11 16.81 -22.76
CA GLY A 536 26.97 17.51 -22.14
C GLY A 536 26.45 18.74 -22.92
N SER A 537 25.23 19.18 -22.57
CA SER A 537 24.44 20.21 -23.28
C SER A 537 23.88 19.78 -24.64
N ASN A 538 23.63 18.49 -24.84
CA ASN A 538 23.13 17.89 -26.09
C ASN A 538 21.66 17.41 -26.04
N GLY A 539 20.87 17.90 -25.07
CA GLY A 539 19.42 17.63 -25.00
C GLY A 539 18.98 16.31 -24.35
N LYS A 540 19.89 15.36 -24.09
CA LYS A 540 19.55 14.06 -23.48
C LYS A 540 18.70 14.18 -22.22
N ASP A 541 19.10 15.04 -21.29
CA ASP A 541 18.40 15.19 -20.01
C ASP A 541 17.11 16.01 -20.13
N ALA A 542 16.98 16.87 -21.15
CA ALA A 542 15.74 17.57 -21.48
C ALA A 542 14.69 16.63 -22.08
N ILE A 543 15.08 15.72 -22.99
CA ILE A 543 14.17 14.65 -23.46
C ILE A 543 13.80 13.73 -22.30
N ARG A 544 14.77 13.33 -21.47
CA ARG A 544 14.52 12.52 -20.27
C ARG A 544 13.53 13.20 -19.32
N LYS A 545 13.63 14.51 -19.08
CA LYS A 545 12.69 15.31 -18.27
C LYS A 545 11.30 15.37 -18.93
N CYS A 546 11.23 15.55 -20.25
CA CYS A 546 9.96 15.51 -20.99
C CYS A 546 9.24 14.16 -20.81
N VAL A 547 9.91 13.03 -21.08
CA VAL A 547 9.32 11.69 -20.91
C VAL A 547 9.07 11.35 -19.43
N SER A 548 9.86 11.91 -18.51
CA SER A 548 9.61 11.81 -17.06
C SER A 548 8.29 12.48 -16.68
N ILE A 549 7.98 13.66 -17.22
CA ILE A 549 6.69 14.34 -17.02
C ILE A 549 5.53 13.54 -17.63
N ILE A 550 5.69 12.90 -18.80
CA ILE A 550 4.69 11.98 -19.38
C ILE A 550 4.34 10.84 -18.41
N TYR A 551 5.33 10.31 -17.67
CA TYR A 551 5.15 9.25 -16.66
C TYR A 551 5.11 9.75 -15.21
N GLY A 552 4.57 10.94 -14.97
CA GLY A 552 4.27 11.44 -13.61
C GLY A 552 5.49 11.62 -12.70
N GLU A 553 6.66 11.85 -13.31
CA GLU A 553 8.04 11.86 -12.79
C GLU A 553 8.53 10.58 -12.10
N THR A 554 7.61 9.84 -11.47
CA THR A 554 7.84 8.68 -10.62
C THR A 554 7.71 7.34 -11.34
N GLY A 555 7.12 7.31 -12.55
CA GLY A 555 7.03 6.13 -13.40
C GLY A 555 8.33 5.77 -14.15
N ILE A 556 9.37 6.61 -14.09
CA ILE A 556 10.70 6.35 -14.65
C ILE A 556 11.67 5.94 -13.54
N THR A 557 12.49 4.93 -13.80
CA THR A 557 13.62 4.54 -12.92
C THR A 557 14.96 4.97 -13.51
N SER A 558 15.98 5.12 -12.65
CA SER A 558 17.33 5.59 -13.05
C SER A 558 18.42 4.58 -12.69
N ILE A 559 18.14 3.28 -12.84
CA ILE A 559 19.06 2.20 -12.47
C ILE A 559 20.22 2.13 -13.45
N SER A 560 21.44 2.33 -12.95
CA SER A 560 22.66 2.46 -13.76
C SER A 560 23.22 1.11 -14.20
N LEU A 561 24.11 1.13 -15.19
CA LEU A 561 24.89 -0.05 -15.60
C LEU A 561 25.71 -0.65 -14.44
N SER A 562 26.18 0.20 -13.51
CA SER A 562 26.85 -0.20 -12.28
C SER A 562 25.95 -0.99 -11.32
N ASP A 563 24.64 -0.70 -11.28
CA ASP A 563 23.70 -1.42 -10.42
C ASP A 563 23.39 -2.82 -10.96
N PHE A 564 23.28 -2.97 -12.29
CA PHE A 564 23.20 -4.29 -12.93
C PHE A 564 24.49 -5.11 -12.73
N GLN A 565 25.68 -4.47 -12.81
CA GLN A 565 26.93 -5.15 -12.48
C GLN A 565 26.97 -5.57 -11.00
N ALA A 566 26.61 -4.67 -10.08
CA ALA A 566 26.56 -4.93 -8.65
C ALA A 566 25.58 -6.06 -8.28
N TYR A 567 24.45 -6.14 -8.99
CA TYR A 567 23.49 -7.24 -8.86
C TYR A 567 24.11 -8.58 -9.26
N ASP A 568 24.85 -8.64 -10.37
CA ASP A 568 25.52 -9.86 -10.81
C ASP A 568 26.61 -10.29 -9.81
N GLU A 569 27.28 -9.32 -9.18
CA GLU A 569 28.26 -9.49 -8.10
C GLU A 569 27.63 -9.85 -6.73
N GLY A 570 26.29 -9.83 -6.61
CA GLY A 570 25.55 -10.32 -5.43
C GLY A 570 24.66 -9.30 -4.72
N ARG A 571 24.72 -8.00 -5.05
CA ARG A 571 23.90 -6.95 -4.41
C ARG A 571 22.48 -6.86 -5.02
N LYS A 572 21.66 -7.89 -4.78
CA LYS A 572 20.36 -8.10 -5.45
C LYS A 572 19.28 -7.03 -5.19
N PHE A 573 19.44 -6.20 -4.16
CA PHE A 573 18.47 -5.15 -3.82
C PHE A 573 18.39 -4.00 -4.85
N GLY A 574 19.47 -3.71 -5.58
CA GLY A 574 19.57 -2.51 -6.43
C GLY A 574 18.56 -2.46 -7.59
N LEU A 575 18.15 -3.62 -8.12
CA LEU A 575 17.22 -3.69 -9.26
C LEU A 575 15.73 -3.65 -8.85
N ALA A 576 15.41 -3.57 -7.55
CA ALA A 576 14.03 -3.59 -7.05
C ALA A 576 13.08 -2.56 -7.69
N PRO A 577 13.49 -1.31 -8.00
CA PRO A 577 12.59 -0.33 -8.62
C PRO A 577 12.08 -0.72 -10.01
N LEU A 578 12.77 -1.64 -10.71
CA LEU A 578 12.38 -2.10 -12.05
C LEU A 578 11.05 -2.89 -12.08
N MET A 579 10.52 -3.30 -10.92
CA MET A 579 9.23 -4.00 -10.80
C MET A 579 8.03 -3.21 -11.34
N HIS A 580 8.05 -1.88 -11.24
CA HIS A 580 6.90 -1.02 -11.59
C HIS A 580 7.27 0.09 -12.59
N SER A 581 8.47 0.03 -13.15
CA SER A 581 9.00 1.05 -14.07
C SER A 581 8.29 0.99 -15.43
N ARG A 582 7.93 2.15 -15.99
CA ARG A 582 7.52 2.29 -17.40
C ARG A 582 8.76 2.33 -18.31
N LEU A 583 9.81 3.00 -17.86
CA LEU A 583 11.05 3.21 -18.60
C LEU A 583 12.22 3.33 -17.61
N ASN A 584 13.32 2.59 -17.83
CA ASN A 584 14.55 2.82 -17.09
C ASN A 584 15.48 3.75 -17.88
N TRP A 585 15.57 5.02 -17.46
CA TRP A 585 16.47 6.00 -18.06
C TRP A 585 17.52 6.47 -17.03
N ALA A 586 18.70 5.87 -17.06
CA ALA A 586 19.82 6.27 -16.21
C ALA A 586 20.57 7.47 -16.82
N SER A 587 20.59 8.61 -16.11
CA SER A 587 21.29 9.84 -16.53
C SER A 587 22.81 9.76 -16.36
N GLU A 588 23.30 8.96 -15.42
CA GLU A 588 24.73 8.77 -15.15
C GLU A 588 25.11 7.30 -15.20
N ASN A 589 26.21 6.97 -15.89
CA ASN A 589 26.74 5.61 -16.01
C ASN A 589 28.28 5.63 -16.08
N PRO A 590 28.99 4.74 -15.38
CA PRO A 590 30.45 4.69 -15.43
C PRO A 590 30.96 4.16 -16.78
N GLN A 591 31.80 4.95 -17.45
CA GLN A 591 32.42 4.64 -18.74
C GLN A 591 33.19 3.30 -18.76
N THR A 592 33.62 2.80 -17.61
CA THR A 592 34.41 1.56 -17.45
C THR A 592 33.57 0.27 -17.48
N CYS A 593 32.23 0.36 -17.44
CA CYS A 593 31.37 -0.80 -17.26
C CYS A 593 31.34 -1.73 -18.49
N ARG A 594 31.51 -3.04 -18.27
CA ARG A 594 31.59 -4.05 -19.34
C ARG A 594 30.24 -4.68 -19.64
N LEU A 595 29.46 -3.99 -20.47
CA LEU A 595 28.16 -4.42 -21.01
C LEU A 595 28.11 -5.89 -21.47
N ASP A 596 29.18 -6.41 -22.08
CA ASP A 596 29.25 -7.78 -22.58
C ASP A 596 29.15 -8.85 -21.47
N ARG A 597 29.59 -8.50 -20.25
CA ARG A 597 29.63 -9.41 -19.10
C ARG A 597 28.34 -9.41 -18.28
N ILE A 598 27.65 -8.27 -18.21
CA ILE A 598 26.45 -8.11 -17.39
C ILE A 598 25.35 -9.07 -17.88
N GLN A 599 24.89 -9.98 -17.02
CA GLN A 599 23.86 -10.97 -17.32
C GLN A 599 22.47 -10.46 -16.94
N SER A 600 22.33 -9.79 -15.79
CA SER A 600 21.06 -9.15 -15.39
C SER A 600 20.55 -8.14 -16.40
N LEU A 601 21.42 -7.33 -17.02
CA LEU A 601 21.07 -6.43 -18.12
C LEU A 601 20.52 -7.19 -19.34
N LYS A 602 21.06 -8.38 -19.65
CA LYS A 602 20.54 -9.22 -20.76
C LYS A 602 19.17 -9.80 -20.42
N LEU A 603 18.93 -10.18 -19.16
CA LEU A 603 17.61 -10.63 -18.68
C LEU A 603 16.59 -9.49 -18.77
N PHE A 604 16.94 -8.31 -18.26
CA PHE A 604 16.15 -7.08 -18.32
C PHE A 604 15.70 -6.74 -19.75
N VAL A 605 16.65 -6.59 -20.69
CA VAL A 605 16.34 -6.26 -22.09
C VAL A 605 15.47 -7.34 -22.75
N THR A 606 15.69 -8.61 -22.45
CA THR A 606 14.93 -9.72 -23.06
C THR A 606 13.58 -10.02 -22.39
N GLY A 607 13.24 -9.35 -21.29
CA GLY A 607 11.99 -9.55 -20.55
C GLY A 607 11.96 -10.85 -19.73
N ASN A 608 13.13 -11.35 -19.33
CA ASN A 608 13.24 -12.54 -18.47
C ASN A 608 13.26 -12.16 -16.99
N LYS A 609 12.81 -13.07 -16.11
CA LYS A 609 12.75 -12.86 -14.65
C LYS A 609 14.08 -12.37 -14.04
N LEU A 610 13.96 -11.49 -13.07
CA LEU A 610 14.98 -11.07 -12.10
C LEU A 610 14.50 -11.42 -10.68
N HIS A 611 15.40 -11.37 -9.70
CA HIS A 611 15.11 -11.67 -8.29
C HIS A 611 15.61 -10.53 -7.38
N CYS A 612 14.69 -9.95 -6.61
CA CYS A 612 15.00 -8.95 -5.58
C CYS A 612 15.10 -9.61 -4.21
N GLU A 613 16.24 -9.51 -3.54
CA GLU A 613 16.39 -9.88 -2.13
C GLU A 613 16.26 -8.63 -1.26
N ARG A 614 15.36 -8.67 -0.27
CA ARG A 614 15.21 -7.62 0.76
C ARG A 614 15.78 -8.17 2.08
N LYS A 615 16.56 -7.37 2.83
CA LYS A 615 17.18 -7.82 4.10
C LYS A 615 16.12 -8.37 5.06
N GLY A 616 16.22 -9.66 5.42
CA GLY A 616 15.29 -10.32 6.34
C GLY A 616 13.92 -10.69 5.75
N LYS A 617 13.77 -10.75 4.42
CA LYS A 617 12.59 -11.27 3.72
C LYS A 617 13.01 -12.20 2.58
N ASP A 618 12.13 -13.09 2.16
CA ASP A 618 12.36 -14.00 1.03
C ASP A 618 12.63 -13.25 -0.29
N HIS A 619 13.24 -13.94 -1.24
CA HIS A 619 13.51 -13.40 -2.57
C HIS A 619 12.22 -13.24 -3.37
N ILE A 620 12.04 -12.09 -4.00
CA ILE A 620 10.89 -11.77 -4.84
C ILE A 620 11.32 -11.89 -6.30
N GLU A 621 10.84 -12.90 -7.02
CA GLU A 621 10.96 -12.94 -8.48
C GLU A 621 10.04 -11.89 -9.13
N PHE A 622 10.49 -11.23 -10.19
CA PHE A 622 9.68 -10.30 -10.97
C PHE A 622 10.08 -10.25 -12.45
N THR A 623 9.15 -9.85 -13.32
CA THR A 623 9.39 -9.72 -14.77
C THR A 623 9.54 -8.24 -15.17
N PRO A 624 10.72 -7.77 -15.60
CA PRO A 624 10.93 -6.36 -15.96
C PRO A 624 10.23 -5.98 -17.28
N ASN A 625 9.32 -4.99 -17.19
CA ASN A 625 8.47 -4.56 -18.30
C ASN A 625 8.77 -3.12 -18.80
N ALA A 626 10.02 -2.68 -18.69
CA ALA A 626 10.50 -1.37 -19.15
C ALA A 626 11.57 -1.50 -20.24
N PRO A 627 11.63 -0.60 -21.24
CA PRO A 627 12.83 -0.40 -22.05
C PRO A 627 13.97 0.22 -21.21
N GLY A 628 15.20 0.17 -21.73
CA GLY A 628 16.37 0.72 -21.05
C GLY A 628 17.10 1.76 -21.89
N ILE A 629 17.35 2.94 -21.33
CA ILE A 629 18.17 3.99 -21.91
C ILE A 629 19.26 4.39 -20.91
N PHE A 630 20.50 4.46 -21.37
CA PHE A 630 21.67 4.71 -20.54
C PHE A 630 22.47 5.88 -21.12
N ASN A 631 22.40 7.05 -20.47
CA ASN A 631 23.20 8.22 -20.84
C ASN A 631 24.68 7.95 -20.54
N LEU A 632 25.53 8.27 -21.52
CA LEU A 632 26.97 8.07 -21.49
C LEU A 632 27.68 9.28 -22.10
N ASN A 633 28.82 9.68 -21.55
CA ASN A 633 29.64 10.77 -22.10
C ASN A 633 30.47 10.29 -23.31
N GLU A 634 31.05 9.09 -23.18
CA GLU A 634 31.78 8.36 -24.23
C GLU A 634 31.28 6.91 -24.23
N THR A 635 31.48 6.19 -25.34
CA THR A 635 30.97 4.82 -25.45
C THR A 635 31.84 3.80 -24.69
N PRO A 636 31.22 2.91 -23.88
CA PRO A 636 31.93 1.95 -23.01
C PRO A 636 32.72 0.86 -23.77
N PRO A 637 33.62 0.14 -23.07
CA PRO A 637 34.54 -0.81 -23.69
C PRO A 637 33.89 -2.14 -24.11
N LEU A 638 33.48 -2.22 -25.38
CA LEU A 638 32.93 -3.42 -26.02
C LEU A 638 34.03 -4.42 -26.45
N GLN A 639 34.71 -5.02 -25.47
CA GLN A 639 35.91 -5.83 -25.70
C GLN A 639 35.68 -7.25 -26.27
N GLY A 640 34.49 -7.54 -26.80
CA GLY A 640 34.13 -8.85 -27.35
C GLY A 640 32.80 -8.82 -28.09
N VAL A 641 32.83 -8.70 -29.43
CA VAL A 641 31.63 -8.61 -30.27
C VAL A 641 31.07 -10.01 -30.52
N MET A 642 30.27 -10.48 -29.56
CA MET A 642 29.24 -11.47 -29.86
C MET A 642 28.04 -10.75 -30.49
N GLN A 643 27.56 -11.26 -31.62
CA GLN A 643 26.31 -10.84 -32.30
C GLN A 643 25.18 -10.56 -31.29
N ALA A 644 25.04 -11.46 -30.31
CA ALA A 644 24.15 -11.38 -29.15
C ALA A 644 24.12 -10.05 -28.37
N THR A 645 25.12 -9.18 -28.52
CA THR A 645 25.14 -7.83 -27.92
C THR A 645 24.49 -6.81 -28.85
N GLN A 646 24.80 -6.85 -30.16
CA GLN A 646 24.17 -6.01 -31.19
C GLN A 646 22.68 -6.34 -31.37
N ASP A 647 22.30 -7.59 -31.11
CA ASP A 647 20.91 -8.05 -31.09
C ASP A 647 20.09 -7.43 -29.94
N ARG A 648 20.75 -6.84 -28.92
CA ARG A 648 20.13 -6.34 -27.69
C ARG A 648 20.39 -4.86 -27.38
N ILE A 649 21.42 -4.26 -27.98
CA ILE A 649 21.88 -2.91 -27.66
C ILE A 649 22.10 -2.12 -28.95
N ALA A 650 21.62 -0.87 -28.97
CA ALA A 650 21.90 0.13 -30.00
C ALA A 650 22.57 1.37 -29.40
N VAL A 651 23.23 2.18 -30.24
CA VAL A 651 23.91 3.42 -29.83
C VAL A 651 23.22 4.59 -30.52
N LEU A 652 22.89 5.63 -29.74
CA LEU A 652 22.45 6.93 -30.24
C LEU A 652 23.54 7.96 -29.97
N GLU A 653 23.96 8.67 -31.01
CA GLU A 653 25.04 9.66 -30.99
C GLU A 653 24.45 11.07 -30.97
N PHE A 654 24.40 11.66 -29.77
CA PHE A 654 23.99 13.04 -29.56
C PHE A 654 25.17 13.98 -29.84
N LEU A 655 25.47 14.14 -31.13
CA LEU A 655 26.60 14.92 -31.68
C LEU A 655 26.38 16.44 -31.64
N LYS A 656 25.13 16.89 -31.47
CA LYS A 656 24.75 18.31 -31.52
C LYS A 656 24.72 18.93 -30.13
N THR A 657 25.19 20.17 -30.01
CA THR A 657 25.27 20.93 -28.77
C THR A 657 24.33 22.12 -28.81
N PHE A 658 23.55 22.33 -27.75
CA PHE A 658 22.73 23.52 -27.57
C PHE A 658 23.58 24.66 -27.00
N VAL A 659 23.66 25.77 -27.74
CA VAL A 659 24.45 26.98 -27.39
C VAL A 659 23.58 28.22 -27.54
N LYS A 660 23.86 29.29 -26.76
CA LYS A 660 23.03 30.51 -26.76
C LYS A 660 23.00 31.22 -28.12
N ASN A 661 24.16 31.27 -28.79
CA ASN A 661 24.37 31.88 -30.09
C ASN A 661 25.08 30.84 -30.99
N PRO A 662 24.35 29.99 -31.75
CA PRO A 662 24.97 29.01 -32.65
C PRO A 662 25.60 29.68 -33.86
N ASP A 663 26.76 29.19 -34.32
CA ASP A 663 27.32 29.56 -35.62
C ASP A 663 26.43 29.02 -36.76
N PRO A 664 25.85 29.87 -37.64
CA PRO A 664 25.07 29.43 -38.79
C PRO A 664 25.80 28.49 -39.77
N ASN A 665 27.14 28.40 -39.68
CA ASN A 665 27.97 27.51 -40.48
C ASN A 665 28.23 26.15 -39.81
N ASN A 666 27.93 25.99 -38.52
CA ASN A 666 28.13 24.74 -37.78
C ASN A 666 26.80 23.98 -37.60
N PRO A 667 26.49 22.93 -38.40
CA PRO A 667 25.23 22.18 -38.30
C PRO A 667 25.09 21.37 -37.00
N ASN A 668 26.15 21.29 -36.18
CA ASN A 668 26.11 20.66 -34.86
C ASN A 668 25.82 21.63 -33.71
N GLU A 669 25.66 22.94 -33.98
CA GLU A 669 25.24 23.92 -32.98
C GLU A 669 23.76 24.27 -33.15
N LEU A 670 22.98 24.07 -32.07
CA LEU A 670 21.55 24.38 -32.02
C LEU A 670 21.31 25.52 -31.04
N GLN A 671 20.26 26.32 -31.27
CA GLN A 671 19.92 27.41 -30.37
C GLN A 671 19.38 26.86 -29.03
N ALA A 672 20.09 27.14 -27.94
CA ALA A 672 19.66 26.79 -26.59
C ALA A 672 18.45 27.61 -26.14
N ASP A 673 17.55 26.96 -25.42
CA ASP A 673 16.40 27.58 -24.77
C ASP A 673 16.30 27.04 -23.35
N SER A 674 16.43 27.93 -22.38
CA SER A 674 16.46 27.58 -20.96
C SER A 674 15.13 27.04 -20.45
N ARG A 675 14.01 27.31 -21.13
CA ARG A 675 12.68 26.81 -20.72
C ARG A 675 12.60 25.28 -20.67
N PHE A 676 13.38 24.56 -21.47
CA PHE A 676 13.43 23.09 -21.40
C PHE A 676 14.05 22.54 -20.10
N ALA A 677 14.81 23.36 -19.36
CA ALA A 677 15.45 22.98 -18.10
C ALA A 677 14.77 23.67 -16.90
N ASP A 678 14.54 24.99 -17.01
CA ASP A 678 14.11 25.85 -15.90
C ASP A 678 12.58 25.95 -15.77
N ASP A 679 11.82 25.72 -16.85
CA ASP A 679 10.37 25.87 -16.90
C ASP A 679 9.67 24.51 -17.12
N SER A 680 9.44 23.79 -16.01
CA SER A 680 8.75 22.50 -16.05
C SER A 680 7.28 22.61 -16.51
N GLU A 681 6.63 23.78 -16.36
CA GLU A 681 5.23 23.96 -16.77
C GLU A 681 5.12 24.17 -18.29
N PHE A 682 6.09 24.88 -18.90
CA PHE A 682 6.26 24.91 -20.36
C PHE A 682 6.48 23.50 -20.94
N VAL A 683 7.39 22.71 -20.35
CA VAL A 683 7.62 21.33 -20.82
C VAL A 683 6.35 20.49 -20.68
N ARG A 684 5.65 20.60 -19.55
CA ARG A 684 4.39 19.89 -19.25
C ARG A 684 3.23 20.26 -20.18
N THR A 685 3.07 21.54 -20.53
CA THR A 685 1.87 22.05 -21.25
C THR A 685 2.07 22.28 -22.74
N LYS A 686 3.31 22.33 -23.24
CA LYS A 686 3.63 22.52 -24.66
C LYS A 686 4.41 21.37 -25.27
N VAL A 687 5.41 20.86 -24.59
CA VAL A 687 6.33 19.87 -25.17
C VAL A 687 5.80 18.44 -25.00
N ALA A 688 5.43 18.06 -23.78
CA ALA A 688 5.08 16.69 -23.43
C ALA A 688 3.79 16.13 -24.10
N PRO A 689 2.70 16.91 -24.31
CA PRO A 689 1.53 16.41 -25.05
C PRO A 689 1.86 16.10 -26.52
N ALA A 690 2.58 16.98 -27.20
CA ALA A 690 3.05 16.74 -28.57
C ALA A 690 4.09 15.62 -28.65
N PHE A 691 4.93 15.45 -27.62
CA PHE A 691 5.86 14.32 -27.51
C PHE A 691 5.12 12.99 -27.30
N LEU A 692 4.03 12.97 -26.52
CA LEU A 692 3.15 11.80 -26.42
C LEU A 692 2.51 11.47 -27.78
N ASN A 693 2.03 12.46 -28.54
CA ASN A 693 1.53 12.24 -29.90
C ASN A 693 2.60 11.59 -30.80
N LYS A 694 3.85 12.06 -30.73
CA LYS A 694 4.98 11.44 -31.44
C LYS A 694 5.33 10.02 -30.97
N MET A 695 5.13 9.70 -29.69
CA MET A 695 5.25 8.32 -29.19
C MET A 695 4.11 7.41 -29.67
N LEU A 696 2.89 7.93 -29.86
CA LEU A 696 1.75 7.17 -30.38
C LEU A 696 1.88 6.93 -31.89
N GLU A 697 2.32 7.93 -32.66
CA GLU A 697 2.69 7.80 -34.08
C GLU A 697 3.81 6.76 -34.27
N ALA A 698 4.87 6.85 -33.46
CA ALA A 698 5.96 5.88 -33.49
C ALA A 698 5.55 4.47 -33.02
N LEU A 699 4.48 4.30 -32.23
CA LEU A 699 3.93 2.98 -31.91
C LEU A 699 3.30 2.33 -33.14
N ASN A 700 2.62 3.10 -34.00
CA ASN A 700 2.07 2.59 -35.25
C ASN A 700 3.20 2.14 -36.18
N ASN A 701 4.19 3.02 -36.41
CA ASN A 701 5.34 2.74 -37.27
C ASN A 701 6.19 1.56 -36.77
N LEU A 702 6.28 1.35 -35.45
CA LEU A 702 6.91 0.18 -34.82
C LEU A 702 6.17 -1.13 -35.14
N ILE A 703 4.84 -1.11 -35.18
CA ILE A 703 4.03 -2.31 -35.42
C ILE A 703 3.95 -2.65 -36.91
N GLU A 704 3.85 -1.64 -37.79
CA GLU A 704 3.90 -1.82 -39.24
C GLU A 704 5.32 -2.17 -39.73
N GLU A 705 6.28 -1.26 -39.58
CA GLU A 705 7.61 -1.38 -40.17
C GLU A 705 8.58 -2.12 -39.24
N GLY A 706 8.63 -1.73 -37.96
CA GLY A 706 9.62 -2.18 -36.98
C GLY A 706 10.59 -1.08 -36.55
N ILE A 707 11.79 -1.45 -36.12
CA ILE A 707 12.87 -0.50 -35.81
C ILE A 707 14.09 -0.73 -36.70
N ASP A 708 14.38 0.22 -37.59
CA ASP A 708 15.63 0.24 -38.35
C ASP A 708 16.81 0.68 -37.47
N TYR A 709 17.77 -0.22 -37.27
CA TYR A 709 19.00 0.05 -36.52
C TYR A 709 20.23 0.26 -37.42
N GLU A 710 20.12 0.28 -38.75
CA GLU A 710 21.27 0.47 -39.65
C GLU A 710 21.98 1.80 -39.37
N CYS A 711 21.23 2.88 -39.15
CA CYS A 711 21.78 4.18 -38.75
C CYS A 711 22.59 4.15 -37.43
N THR A 712 22.28 3.23 -36.51
CA THR A 712 23.04 3.02 -35.26
C THR A 712 24.19 2.02 -35.39
N THR A 713 24.28 1.31 -36.53
CA THR A 713 25.25 0.23 -36.73
C THR A 713 26.64 0.80 -37.03
N ASP A 714 26.75 1.93 -37.73
CA ASP A 714 28.04 2.59 -37.94
C ASP A 714 28.57 3.26 -36.67
N ALA A 715 27.71 3.85 -35.83
CA ALA A 715 28.07 4.25 -34.46
C ALA A 715 28.65 3.05 -33.69
N PHE A 716 27.95 1.90 -33.70
CA PHE A 716 28.42 0.68 -33.05
C PHE A 716 29.76 0.16 -33.63
N ARG A 717 30.03 0.34 -34.93
CA ARG A 717 31.30 -0.03 -35.58
C ARG A 717 32.45 0.92 -35.21
N ASN A 718 32.21 2.23 -35.17
CA ASN A 718 33.20 3.22 -34.71
C ASN A 718 33.63 2.89 -33.27
N VAL A 719 32.66 2.60 -32.42
CA VAL A 719 32.84 2.17 -31.04
C VAL A 719 33.60 0.84 -30.91
N GLN A 720 33.52 -0.06 -31.89
CA GLN A 720 34.38 -1.26 -31.92
C GLN A 720 35.82 -0.90 -32.23
N LYS A 721 36.06 -0.01 -33.20
CA LYS A 721 37.39 0.46 -33.64
C LYS A 721 38.11 1.19 -32.52
N ASP A 722 37.45 2.15 -31.86
CA ASP A 722 37.97 2.92 -30.72
C ASP A 722 38.37 2.03 -29.53
N ASN A 723 37.71 0.89 -29.36
CA ASN A 723 37.93 -0.04 -28.26
C ASN A 723 38.94 -1.16 -28.56
N ASN A 724 39.18 -1.46 -29.83
CA ASN A 724 40.14 -2.47 -30.24
C ASN A 724 40.62 -2.22 -31.68
N HIS A 725 41.85 -1.73 -31.83
CA HIS A 725 42.49 -1.42 -33.13
C HIS A 725 42.45 -2.59 -34.12
N LEU A 726 42.34 -3.83 -33.64
CA LEU A 726 42.25 -5.01 -34.49
C LEU A 726 40.99 -5.03 -35.36
N PHE A 727 39.91 -4.30 -35.01
CA PHE A 727 38.77 -4.12 -35.91
C PHE A 727 39.13 -3.29 -37.13
N GLN A 728 39.89 -2.19 -36.98
CA GLN A 728 40.33 -1.38 -38.11
C GLN A 728 41.32 -2.15 -38.99
N PHE A 729 42.28 -2.86 -38.37
CA PHE A 729 43.16 -3.79 -39.10
C PHE A 729 42.38 -4.80 -39.96
N LEU A 730 41.35 -5.44 -39.40
CA LEU A 730 40.52 -6.42 -40.12
C LEU A 730 39.74 -5.78 -41.28
N GLU A 731 39.17 -4.59 -41.08
CA GLU A 731 38.45 -3.83 -42.11
C GLU A 731 39.38 -3.40 -43.26
N ASP A 732 40.52 -2.77 -42.95
CA ASP A 732 41.51 -2.30 -43.93
C ASP A 732 42.05 -3.45 -44.79
N ASN A 733 42.21 -4.63 -44.18
CA ASN A 733 42.68 -5.85 -44.85
C ASN A 733 41.55 -6.69 -45.45
N ASN A 734 40.30 -6.22 -45.41
CA ASN A 734 39.09 -6.90 -45.89
C ASN A 734 38.92 -8.33 -45.31
N ILE A 735 39.38 -8.59 -44.08
CA ILE A 735 39.31 -9.90 -43.43
C ILE A 735 37.95 -10.07 -42.77
N GLY A 736 37.15 -11.04 -43.24
CA GLY A 736 35.82 -11.32 -42.73
C GLY A 736 35.53 -12.82 -42.60
N TYR A 737 34.28 -13.15 -42.24
CA TYR A 737 33.79 -14.52 -42.30
C TYR A 737 33.74 -15.00 -43.76
N LEU A 738 34.33 -16.17 -44.04
CA LEU A 738 34.31 -16.80 -45.36
C LEU A 738 34.12 -18.30 -45.19
N GLU A 739 33.07 -18.86 -45.80
CA GLU A 739 32.80 -20.29 -45.75
C GLU A 739 33.90 -21.08 -46.49
N GLY A 740 34.39 -22.14 -45.87
CA GLY A 740 35.59 -22.87 -46.32
C GLY A 740 36.92 -22.11 -46.20
N GLY A 741 36.91 -20.81 -45.90
CA GLY A 741 38.11 -19.98 -45.77
C GLY A 741 39.01 -20.39 -44.60
N GLU A 742 40.32 -20.24 -44.78
CA GLU A 742 41.30 -20.40 -43.71
C GLU A 742 42.49 -19.45 -43.87
N ILE A 743 42.88 -18.78 -42.78
CA ILE A 743 44.09 -17.94 -42.73
C ILE A 743 45.04 -18.48 -41.66
N SER A 744 46.33 -18.55 -42.00
CA SER A 744 47.37 -18.98 -41.05
C SER A 744 47.80 -17.87 -40.09
N ALA A 745 48.25 -18.26 -38.90
CA ALA A 745 48.79 -17.32 -37.91
C ALA A 745 49.94 -16.47 -38.48
N ARG A 746 50.74 -17.03 -39.40
CA ARG A 746 51.85 -16.31 -40.05
C ARG A 746 51.37 -15.28 -41.06
N ALA A 747 50.33 -15.60 -41.82
CA ALA A 747 49.73 -14.64 -42.76
C ALA A 747 49.07 -13.47 -42.01
N LEU A 748 48.21 -13.76 -41.03
CA LEU A 748 47.64 -12.73 -40.14
C LEU A 748 48.73 -11.87 -39.49
N TRP A 749 49.80 -12.50 -39.00
CA TRP A 749 50.90 -11.78 -38.36
C TRP A 749 51.61 -10.83 -39.33
N SER A 750 52.00 -11.29 -40.53
CA SER A 750 52.68 -10.44 -41.51
C SER A 750 51.80 -9.29 -42.01
N MET A 751 50.47 -9.49 -42.10
CA MET A 751 49.53 -8.42 -42.45
C MET A 751 49.42 -7.39 -41.32
N LEU A 752 49.30 -7.83 -40.06
CA LEU A 752 49.20 -6.94 -38.90
C LEU A 752 50.51 -6.19 -38.62
N GLU A 753 51.66 -6.85 -38.80
CA GLU A 753 53.00 -6.27 -38.66
C GLU A 753 53.24 -5.17 -39.71
N MET A 754 52.78 -5.37 -40.96
CA MET A 754 52.80 -4.35 -42.00
C MET A 754 51.85 -3.18 -41.66
N TRP A 755 50.63 -3.47 -41.22
CA TRP A 755 49.64 -2.45 -40.83
C TRP A 755 50.12 -1.57 -39.66
N TYR A 756 50.70 -2.18 -38.61
CA TYR A 756 51.34 -1.45 -37.52
C TYR A 756 52.51 -0.58 -37.98
N THR A 757 53.23 -0.99 -39.03
CA THR A 757 54.33 -0.19 -39.59
C THR A 757 53.78 1.00 -40.41
N GLN A 758 52.67 0.80 -41.12
CA GLN A 758 52.01 1.84 -41.92
C GLN A 758 51.32 2.92 -41.07
N ASN A 759 50.75 2.57 -39.92
CA ASN A 759 50.07 3.52 -39.03
C ASN A 759 50.96 4.06 -37.88
N GLY A 760 52.24 3.69 -37.84
CA GLY A 760 53.21 4.15 -36.83
C GLY A 760 53.17 3.43 -35.47
N THR A 761 52.26 2.48 -35.24
CA THR A 761 52.22 1.66 -34.01
C THR A 761 53.54 0.92 -33.77
N LEU A 762 54.19 0.47 -34.85
CA LEU A 762 55.49 -0.21 -34.84
C LEU A 762 56.48 0.59 -35.69
N THR A 763 57.61 0.95 -35.11
CA THR A 763 58.79 1.43 -35.83
C THR A 763 59.93 0.42 -35.69
N VAL A 764 60.66 0.19 -36.78
CA VAL A 764 61.80 -0.73 -36.83
C VAL A 764 63.01 0.04 -37.32
N ASP A 765 64.09 0.06 -36.55
CA ASP A 765 65.33 0.76 -36.93
C ASP A 765 66.23 -0.10 -37.83
N GLU A 766 67.30 0.51 -38.37
CA GLU A 766 68.31 -0.16 -39.21
C GLU A 766 69.05 -1.31 -38.48
N SER A 767 68.99 -1.34 -37.14
CA SER A 767 69.50 -2.42 -36.29
C SER A 767 68.44 -3.49 -35.97
N ASN A 768 67.27 -3.46 -36.63
CA ASN A 768 66.12 -4.34 -36.42
C ASN A 768 65.54 -4.30 -34.98
N ARG A 769 65.78 -3.20 -34.25
CA ARG A 769 65.13 -2.93 -32.96
C ARG A 769 63.70 -2.49 -33.20
N ARG A 770 62.78 -2.97 -32.37
CA ARG A 770 61.33 -2.75 -32.52
C ARG A 770 60.80 -1.83 -31.42
N THR A 771 60.48 -0.61 -31.78
CA THR A 771 59.86 0.38 -30.89
C THR A 771 58.35 0.39 -31.12
N TRP A 772 57.59 0.36 -30.04
CA TRP A 772 56.13 0.27 -30.07
C TRP A 772 55.51 1.51 -29.45
N ILE A 773 54.56 2.13 -30.16
CA ILE A 773 53.65 3.13 -29.60
C ILE A 773 52.42 2.37 -29.08
N ASP A 774 52.06 2.55 -27.81
CA ASP A 774 50.87 1.90 -27.24
C ASP A 774 49.58 2.62 -27.69
N GLN A 775 48.47 1.87 -27.75
CA GLN A 775 47.19 2.34 -28.30
C GLN A 775 46.50 3.36 -27.39
N ALA A 776 45.61 4.17 -27.97
CA ALA A 776 44.90 5.25 -27.28
C ALA A 776 44.13 4.82 -26.01
N ARG A 777 43.62 3.57 -25.95
CA ARG A 777 43.00 2.99 -24.75
C ARG A 777 43.95 1.96 -24.10
N PRO A 778 44.45 2.16 -22.86
CA PRO A 778 45.39 1.24 -22.18
C PRO A 778 44.89 -0.21 -21.98
N SER A 779 43.57 -0.42 -22.09
CA SER A 779 42.93 -1.74 -22.09
C SER A 779 43.19 -2.55 -23.37
N ASP A 780 43.56 -1.88 -24.47
CA ASP A 780 43.77 -2.49 -25.77
C ASP A 780 45.28 -2.60 -26.09
N LYS A 781 45.79 -3.83 -26.02
CA LYS A 781 47.24 -4.08 -26.10
C LYS A 781 47.65 -4.51 -27.50
N ASN A 782 48.69 -3.86 -28.01
CA ASN A 782 49.43 -4.26 -29.20
C ASN A 782 49.76 -5.76 -29.19
N VAL A 783 49.56 -6.41 -30.33
CA VAL A 783 49.95 -7.81 -30.55
C VAL A 783 51.45 -7.80 -30.88
N LYS A 784 52.30 -8.15 -29.92
CA LYS A 784 53.77 -8.05 -30.06
C LYS A 784 54.43 -9.35 -30.57
N GLY A 785 53.65 -10.36 -30.98
CA GLY A 785 54.17 -11.57 -31.64
C GLY A 785 53.12 -12.56 -32.19
N ILE A 786 53.55 -13.40 -33.13
CA ILE A 786 52.74 -14.41 -33.86
C ILE A 786 51.96 -15.39 -32.96
N ASN A 787 52.44 -15.67 -31.75
CA ASN A 787 51.76 -16.54 -30.78
C ASN A 787 50.50 -15.88 -30.17
N GLN A 788 50.41 -14.55 -30.17
CA GLN A 788 49.30 -13.79 -29.59
C GLN A 788 48.13 -13.59 -30.57
N ILE A 789 48.38 -13.69 -31.89
CA ILE A 789 47.41 -13.25 -32.90
C ILE A 789 46.20 -14.20 -33.05
N ILE A 790 46.40 -15.52 -33.08
CA ILE A 790 45.28 -16.48 -33.14
C ILE A 790 44.38 -16.36 -31.90
N PRO A 791 44.92 -16.27 -30.66
CA PRO A 791 44.11 -15.91 -29.49
C PRO A 791 43.30 -14.61 -29.67
N ARG A 792 43.94 -13.49 -30.03
CA ARG A 792 43.27 -12.18 -30.14
C ARG A 792 42.22 -12.14 -31.25
N ILE A 793 42.54 -12.55 -32.47
CA ILE A 793 41.59 -12.55 -33.60
C ILE A 793 40.43 -13.53 -33.37
N SER A 794 40.66 -14.67 -32.70
CA SER A 794 39.56 -15.60 -32.35
C SER A 794 38.54 -15.04 -31.35
N GLN A 795 38.86 -13.97 -30.62
CA GLN A 795 37.89 -13.28 -29.75
C GLN A 795 36.94 -12.38 -30.56
N LEU A 796 37.31 -12.04 -31.80
CA LEU A 796 36.54 -11.17 -32.71
C LEU A 796 35.69 -11.99 -33.70
N PHE A 797 36.12 -13.21 -34.03
CA PHE A 797 35.37 -14.17 -34.84
C PHE A 797 34.92 -15.40 -34.02
N PRO A 798 33.90 -15.29 -33.15
CA PRO A 798 33.46 -16.40 -32.30
C PRO A 798 32.91 -17.62 -33.06
N LYS A 799 32.53 -17.50 -34.34
CA LYS A 799 32.17 -18.66 -35.19
C LYS A 799 33.38 -19.35 -35.85
N ALA A 800 34.59 -18.79 -35.74
CA ALA A 800 35.77 -19.28 -36.43
C ALA A 800 36.54 -20.33 -35.62
N VAL A 801 36.89 -21.44 -36.27
CA VAL A 801 37.45 -22.63 -35.60
C VAL A 801 38.97 -22.60 -35.61
N LYS A 802 39.57 -22.67 -34.42
CA LYS A 802 41.02 -22.86 -34.26
C LYS A 802 41.41 -24.24 -34.76
N GLY A 803 42.37 -24.32 -35.67
CA GLY A 803 42.83 -25.58 -36.22
C GLY A 803 44.32 -25.58 -36.54
N THR A 804 44.77 -26.69 -37.11
CA THR A 804 46.10 -26.81 -37.69
C THR A 804 46.01 -27.30 -39.13
N ARG A 805 46.99 -26.91 -39.94
CA ARG A 805 47.20 -27.39 -41.30
C ARG A 805 48.63 -27.88 -41.44
N TYR A 806 48.86 -29.00 -42.11
CA TYR A 806 50.22 -29.38 -42.48
C TYR A 806 50.78 -28.35 -43.47
N CYS A 807 52.08 -28.05 -43.37
CA CYS A 807 52.76 -27.11 -44.24
C CYS A 807 54.05 -27.74 -44.73
N ASP A 808 54.09 -28.14 -46.00
CA ASP A 808 55.19 -28.90 -46.59
C ASP A 808 56.51 -28.13 -46.54
N VAL A 809 56.45 -26.81 -46.76
CA VAL A 809 57.59 -25.88 -46.65
C VAL A 809 58.18 -25.85 -45.24
N ALA A 810 57.34 -25.98 -44.21
CA ALA A 810 57.77 -25.97 -42.80
C ALA A 810 57.93 -27.38 -42.19
N LYS A 811 57.60 -28.43 -42.96
CA LYS A 811 57.52 -29.85 -42.55
C LYS A 811 56.82 -30.09 -41.20
N ARG A 812 55.81 -29.28 -40.88
CA ARG A 812 55.07 -29.34 -39.61
C ARG A 812 53.66 -28.80 -39.74
N ASN A 813 52.83 -29.15 -38.77
CA ASN A 813 51.53 -28.53 -38.57
C ASN A 813 51.69 -27.06 -38.12
N ILE A 814 51.06 -26.13 -38.84
CA ILE A 814 51.00 -24.71 -38.50
C ILE A 814 49.60 -24.34 -37.98
N PRO A 815 49.47 -23.41 -37.02
CA PRO A 815 48.18 -22.94 -36.54
C PRO A 815 47.47 -22.07 -37.57
N ILE A 816 46.17 -22.31 -37.74
CA ILE A 816 45.26 -21.61 -38.65
C ILE A 816 43.95 -21.27 -37.94
N LEU A 817 43.21 -20.31 -38.49
CA LEU A 817 41.83 -20.02 -38.11
C LEU A 817 40.92 -20.28 -39.33
N LYS A 818 39.94 -21.17 -39.16
CA LYS A 818 38.99 -21.60 -40.21
C LYS A 818 37.67 -20.85 -40.10
N GLY A 819 37.00 -20.64 -41.23
CA GLY A 819 35.78 -19.84 -41.34
C GLY A 819 36.04 -18.34 -41.53
N ILE A 820 37.29 -17.93 -41.78
CA ILE A 820 37.65 -16.55 -42.14
C ILE A 820 38.50 -16.50 -43.40
N GLY A 821 38.43 -15.39 -44.12
CA GLY A 821 39.16 -15.16 -45.37
C GLY A 821 39.25 -13.68 -45.70
N ILE A 822 40.02 -13.35 -46.74
CA ILE A 822 40.00 -12.02 -47.35
C ILE A 822 38.80 -11.98 -48.30
N LEU A 823 37.92 -10.99 -48.12
CA LEU A 823 36.73 -10.79 -48.92
C LEU A 823 37.06 -10.07 -50.24
N SER A 824 36.42 -10.49 -51.33
CA SER A 824 36.50 -9.79 -52.61
C SER A 824 35.74 -8.47 -52.54
N ALA A 825 36.43 -7.35 -52.80
CA ALA A 825 35.89 -6.01 -52.63
C ALA A 825 34.90 -5.61 -53.74
N THR A 826 33.63 -5.98 -53.60
CA THR A 826 32.53 -5.50 -54.46
C THR A 826 32.11 -4.08 -54.05
N ARG A 827 32.92 -3.06 -54.36
CA ARG A 827 32.57 -1.65 -54.11
C ARG A 827 31.64 -1.11 -55.20
N THR A 828 30.36 -0.95 -54.87
CA THR A 828 29.50 0.04 -55.53
C THR A 828 30.05 1.43 -55.21
N THR A 829 30.28 2.25 -56.23
CA THR A 829 30.87 3.59 -56.04
C THR A 829 29.80 4.61 -55.66
N LEU A 830 29.96 5.25 -54.51
CA LEU A 830 29.21 6.45 -54.11
C LEU A 830 30.21 7.57 -53.79
N GLY A 831 29.86 8.78 -54.21
CA GLY A 831 30.79 9.86 -54.55
C GLY A 831 31.87 10.24 -53.53
N GLU A 832 33.06 10.50 -54.06
CA GLU A 832 34.10 11.27 -53.39
C GLU A 832 33.62 12.72 -53.20
N ASN A 833 33.10 13.05 -52.02
CA ASN A 833 32.90 14.43 -51.56
C ASN A 833 32.70 14.50 -50.04
N ARG A 834 33.75 14.14 -49.28
CA ARG A 834 33.92 14.53 -47.88
C ARG A 834 35.35 14.99 -47.65
N THR A 835 35.56 16.30 -47.62
CA THR A 835 36.83 16.93 -47.31
C THR A 835 37.20 16.62 -45.86
N THR A 836 38.26 15.84 -45.64
CA THR A 836 38.84 15.67 -44.30
C THR A 836 39.55 16.95 -43.89
N SER A 837 38.91 17.75 -43.04
CA SER A 837 39.57 18.85 -42.34
C SER A 837 40.74 18.29 -41.52
N ALA A 838 41.95 18.78 -41.78
CA ALA A 838 43.12 18.38 -41.02
C ALA A 838 42.95 18.72 -39.53
N PRO A 839 43.56 17.95 -38.60
CA PRO A 839 43.55 18.30 -37.18
C PRO A 839 44.14 19.70 -36.98
N LEU A 840 43.37 20.58 -36.33
CA LEU A 840 43.91 21.87 -35.88
C LEU A 840 45.01 21.62 -34.84
N PRO A 841 46.15 22.33 -34.90
CA PRO A 841 47.15 22.25 -33.85
C PRO A 841 46.55 22.73 -32.52
N ALA A 842 46.92 22.07 -31.42
CA ALA A 842 46.45 22.45 -30.10
C ALA A 842 46.90 23.88 -29.73
N PRO A 843 46.04 24.70 -29.10
CA PRO A 843 46.46 26.00 -28.58
C PRO A 843 47.48 25.82 -27.45
N GLU A 844 48.50 26.67 -27.42
CA GLU A 844 49.59 26.61 -26.42
C GLU A 844 49.06 26.94 -25.02
N THR A 845 48.98 25.94 -24.14
CA THR A 845 48.68 26.14 -22.72
C THR A 845 49.95 26.46 -21.94
N THR A 846 50.24 27.76 -21.77
CA THR A 846 51.27 28.22 -20.82
C THR A 846 50.84 27.95 -19.38
N LEU A 847 51.46 26.92 -18.80
CA LEU A 847 51.75 26.72 -17.38
C LEU A 847 50.89 27.49 -16.35
N ASN A 848 50.00 26.76 -15.70
CA ASN A 848 50.15 26.56 -14.25
C ASN A 848 49.61 25.18 -13.88
N GLN A 849 50.50 24.33 -13.35
CA GLN A 849 50.15 23.06 -12.72
C GLN A 849 50.34 23.25 -11.22
N ASP A 850 49.46 22.64 -10.42
CA ASP A 850 49.91 22.03 -9.17
C ASP A 850 49.23 20.67 -9.02
N PHE A 851 50.00 19.68 -8.55
CA PHE A 851 49.67 18.27 -8.77
C PHE A 851 49.04 17.59 -7.54
N ARG A 852 48.11 16.67 -7.82
CA ARG A 852 47.59 15.69 -6.84
C ARG A 852 48.71 14.75 -6.37
N THR A 853 48.60 14.26 -5.14
CA THR A 853 49.22 12.98 -4.73
C THR A 853 48.19 12.06 -4.08
N THR A 854 47.71 11.06 -4.83
CA THR A 854 46.83 9.99 -4.32
C THR A 854 47.17 8.62 -4.93
N ARG A 855 48.31 8.02 -4.54
CA ARG A 855 48.55 6.55 -4.58
C ARG A 855 49.92 6.10 -4.06
N THR A 856 49.90 5.08 -3.19
CA THR A 856 50.78 3.88 -3.15
C THR A 856 50.18 2.93 -2.10
N THR A 857 49.51 1.82 -2.45
CA THR A 857 50.04 0.46 -2.74
C THR A 857 50.68 -0.29 -1.55
N PHE A 858 50.15 -1.48 -1.27
CA PHE A 858 50.59 -2.44 -0.24
C PHE A 858 52.03 -2.99 -0.44
N SER A 859 52.66 -3.37 0.67
CA SER A 859 53.76 -4.34 0.73
C SER A 859 53.76 -5.08 2.08
N ASN A 860 53.92 -6.41 2.08
CA ASN A 860 53.96 -7.22 3.31
C ASN A 860 55.38 -7.29 3.90
N SER A 861 55.48 -7.22 5.23
CA SER A 861 56.62 -7.69 6.03
C SER A 861 56.16 -8.09 7.44
N THR A 862 56.90 -8.96 8.11
CA THR A 862 56.46 -9.74 9.28
C THR A 862 56.81 -9.15 10.66
N GLU A 863 55.95 -9.46 11.63
CA GLU A 863 56.24 -9.73 13.06
C GLU A 863 56.78 -8.64 14.03
N ASN A 864 55.98 -8.45 15.09
CA ASN A 864 56.34 -8.50 16.52
C ASN A 864 56.87 -7.27 17.32
N ILE A 865 56.23 -7.11 18.50
CA ILE A 865 56.76 -6.71 19.83
C ILE A 865 56.78 -5.21 20.25
N GLU A 866 55.86 -4.91 21.18
CA GLU A 866 55.97 -4.18 22.48
C GLU A 866 56.42 -2.69 22.61
N ASP A 867 55.52 -1.94 23.28
CA ASP A 867 55.74 -1.05 24.44
C ASP A 867 56.32 0.40 24.41
N GLN A 868 55.50 1.26 25.04
CA GLN A 868 55.81 2.28 26.08
C GLN A 868 56.16 3.76 25.78
N GLU A 869 55.40 4.60 26.49
CA GLU A 869 55.73 5.86 27.20
C GLU A 869 56.08 7.20 26.48
N MET A 870 55.06 8.08 26.44
CA MET A 870 54.88 9.24 27.36
C MET A 870 55.57 10.64 27.10
N GLN A 871 54.71 11.69 27.18
CA GLN A 871 54.91 13.09 27.66
C GLN A 871 55.43 14.28 26.78
N LEU A 872 54.49 15.23 26.56
CA LEU A 872 54.44 16.62 27.09
C LEU A 872 55.01 17.86 26.30
N ASN A 873 54.12 18.82 26.02
CA ASN A 873 54.29 20.29 25.81
C ASN A 873 55.21 20.77 24.63
N ILE A 874 55.17 22.01 24.09
CA ILE A 874 54.86 23.37 24.60
C ILE A 874 54.08 24.23 23.55
N LEU A 875 53.43 25.31 24.01
CA LEU A 875 52.67 26.32 23.25
C LEU A 875 53.46 27.09 22.15
N THR A 876 52.74 27.69 21.18
CA THR A 876 52.72 29.17 20.97
C THR A 876 51.62 29.63 20.00
N VAL A 877 51.19 30.90 20.12
CA VAL A 877 50.15 31.60 19.31
C VAL A 877 50.59 33.06 19.12
N PRO A 878 50.54 33.62 17.88
CA PRO A 878 49.61 34.74 17.55
C PRO A 878 49.03 34.61 16.11
N MET A 879 47.88 35.19 15.69
CA MET A 879 47.44 36.61 15.66
C MET A 879 48.38 37.53 14.85
N GLU A 880 47.98 38.38 13.89
CA GLU A 880 46.68 38.75 13.28
C GLU A 880 46.85 38.90 11.72
N LYS A 881 46.01 39.52 10.85
CA LYS A 881 44.77 40.33 10.93
C LYS A 881 43.98 40.34 9.59
N GLU A 882 42.93 41.17 9.53
CA GLU A 882 42.08 41.66 8.43
C GLU A 882 42.88 42.44 7.34
N GLU A 883 42.35 42.95 6.21
CA GLU A 883 41.04 43.60 5.96
C GLU A 883 40.69 43.69 4.44
N TYR A 884 39.45 44.08 4.07
CA TYR A 884 38.97 44.21 2.68
C TYR A 884 38.10 45.47 2.47
N VAL A 885 38.25 46.16 1.33
CA VAL A 885 37.61 47.48 1.06
C VAL A 885 37.04 47.60 -0.37
N PRO A 886 35.75 47.97 -0.53
CA PRO A 886 35.19 48.55 -1.76
C PRO A 886 34.80 50.06 -1.61
N PRO A 887 34.56 50.82 -2.70
CA PRO A 887 34.78 52.28 -2.67
C PRO A 887 33.54 53.22 -2.69
N THR A 888 33.65 54.28 -1.88
CA THR A 888 33.24 55.70 -2.10
C THR A 888 31.86 56.10 -2.66
N GLY A 889 31.11 56.91 -1.89
CA GLY A 889 30.05 57.82 -2.36
C GLY A 889 29.65 58.86 -1.30
N ALA A 890 29.79 60.16 -1.60
CA ALA A 890 29.49 61.33 -0.74
C ALA A 890 28.00 61.45 -0.32
N SER A 891 27.55 62.14 0.75
CA SER A 891 28.11 62.93 1.89
C SER A 891 26.91 63.30 2.81
N GLY A 892 26.98 63.68 4.10
CA GLY A 892 28.07 63.94 5.05
C GLY A 892 27.64 64.97 6.13
N ALA A 893 28.60 65.73 6.70
CA ALA A 893 28.47 66.78 7.74
C ALA A 893 28.20 66.35 9.22
N GLU A 894 29.15 66.73 10.09
CA GLU A 894 29.15 66.68 11.57
C GLU A 894 28.63 68.02 12.19
N PRO A 895 28.68 68.35 13.52
CA PRO A 895 29.24 67.62 14.68
C PRO A 895 28.46 67.62 16.05
N LEU A 896 28.89 66.67 16.91
CA LEU A 896 29.26 66.69 18.36
C LEU A 896 29.06 67.96 19.25
N PRO A 897 29.24 67.91 20.61
CA PRO A 897 29.47 66.78 21.56
C PRO A 897 28.34 66.71 22.65
N ASP A 898 28.38 66.07 23.85
CA ASP A 898 29.42 65.61 24.82
C ASP A 898 28.72 64.63 25.86
N LYS A 899 29.22 64.03 26.97
CA LYS A 899 30.46 64.05 27.78
C LYS A 899 30.54 62.83 28.76
N GLU A 900 31.64 62.71 29.53
CA GLU A 900 31.87 62.20 30.92
C GLU A 900 30.74 61.57 31.80
N ASN A 901 30.97 60.69 32.79
CA ASN A 901 32.08 59.77 33.17
C ASN A 901 31.67 58.85 34.37
N CYS A 902 32.35 57.70 34.54
CA CYS A 902 32.78 56.94 35.75
C CYS A 902 32.16 57.10 37.18
N CYS A 903 32.27 56.18 38.17
CA CYS A 903 32.57 54.72 38.32
C CYS A 903 32.49 54.30 39.84
N VAL A 904 32.67 53.00 40.14
CA VAL A 904 33.17 52.38 41.43
C VAL A 904 32.20 52.01 42.58
N ASN A 905 32.02 50.69 42.76
CA ASN A 905 31.99 49.80 43.96
C ASN A 905 31.83 50.35 45.41
N SER A 906 31.10 49.62 46.27
CA SER A 906 31.68 48.72 47.32
C SER A 906 30.62 48.06 48.26
N CYS A 907 31.03 47.21 49.21
CA CYS A 907 30.28 46.01 49.67
C CYS A 907 30.02 45.91 51.21
N VAL A 908 29.52 44.73 51.64
CA VAL A 908 29.66 44.01 52.95
C VAL A 908 28.60 44.18 54.09
N THR A 909 28.32 43.05 54.79
CA THR A 909 27.63 42.81 56.11
C THR A 909 26.09 42.91 56.19
N GLY A 910 25.37 42.12 57.03
CA GLY A 910 25.72 40.87 57.74
C GLY A 910 24.88 40.52 59.02
N ALA A 911 24.40 39.26 59.13
CA ALA A 911 23.79 38.56 60.32
C ALA A 911 22.46 39.16 60.91
N ASP A 912 21.53 38.46 61.59
CA ASP A 912 21.56 37.23 62.42
C ASP A 912 20.13 36.75 62.85
N GLN A 913 20.03 35.48 63.32
CA GLN A 913 19.04 34.88 64.27
C GLN A 913 17.62 34.35 63.89
N LEU A 914 17.23 33.35 64.72
CA LEU A 914 16.13 32.35 64.73
C LEU A 914 14.74 32.95 65.15
N GLU A 915 13.60 32.23 65.25
CA GLU A 915 13.32 30.79 65.46
C GLU A 915 11.88 30.33 65.07
N SER A 916 11.71 29.03 64.80
CA SER A 916 10.47 28.21 64.90
C SER A 916 9.36 28.35 63.83
N GLY A 917 8.58 27.27 63.66
CA GLY A 917 7.36 27.19 62.83
C GLY A 917 7.40 26.04 61.80
N ALA A 918 6.42 25.13 61.83
CA ALA A 918 6.37 23.95 60.95
C ALA A 918 5.07 23.87 60.13
N GLY A 919 5.15 23.34 58.90
CA GLY A 919 4.01 22.98 58.06
C GLY A 919 4.26 23.21 56.56
N MET A 920 4.20 22.15 55.75
CA MET A 920 4.22 22.25 54.28
C MET A 920 2.78 22.22 53.70
N PRO A 921 2.47 23.06 52.70
CA PRO A 921 1.28 22.93 51.86
C PRO A 921 1.62 22.55 50.41
N THR A 922 0.75 21.79 49.75
CA THR A 922 0.74 21.63 48.27
C THR A 922 -0.67 21.29 47.76
N GLU A 923 -1.36 22.25 47.13
CA GLU A 923 -2.36 22.01 46.07
C GLU A 923 -2.82 23.33 45.46
N ASP A 924 -2.94 23.39 44.13
CA ASP A 924 -3.71 24.32 43.28
C ASP A 924 -3.16 24.23 41.83
N LEU A 925 -3.82 24.64 40.75
CA LEU A 925 -5.17 24.40 40.22
C LEU A 925 -5.28 25.27 38.94
N ALA A 926 -5.38 24.61 37.77
CA ALA A 926 -6.18 25.00 36.60
C ALA A 926 -6.06 26.38 35.87
N ALA A 927 -5.86 26.25 34.54
CA ALA A 927 -6.71 26.84 33.46
C ALA A 927 -6.41 28.21 32.78
N ILE A 928 -6.17 28.10 31.45
CA ILE A 928 -6.66 28.93 30.32
C ILE A 928 -6.17 30.40 30.16
N ALA A 929 -5.43 30.68 29.07
CA ALA A 929 -5.67 31.80 28.12
C ALA A 929 -4.67 31.81 26.92
N ALA A 930 -5.01 32.52 25.83
CA ALA A 930 -4.18 32.91 24.67
C ALA A 930 -4.88 34.10 23.95
N PRO A 931 -4.31 34.78 22.93
CA PRO A 931 -2.94 34.76 22.37
C PRO A 931 -2.29 36.19 22.31
N ILE A 932 -1.14 36.36 21.62
CA ILE A 932 -0.68 37.49 20.75
C ILE A 932 0.83 37.32 20.44
N ALA A 933 1.37 37.97 19.40
CA ALA A 933 2.67 37.66 18.77
C ALA A 933 3.73 38.79 18.82
N SER A 934 4.99 38.44 18.56
CA SER A 934 6.07 39.32 18.08
C SER A 934 7.13 38.53 17.28
N ASP A 935 7.94 39.22 16.48
CA ASP A 935 8.82 38.63 15.46
C ASP A 935 10.15 38.04 15.96
N THR A 936 10.60 36.95 15.33
CA THR A 936 12.03 36.58 15.24
C THR A 936 12.34 35.88 13.90
N VAL A 937 13.56 36.07 13.37
CA VAL A 937 13.99 35.56 12.06
C VAL A 937 14.22 34.04 12.07
N LEU A 938 13.69 33.36 11.05
CA LEU A 938 13.84 31.92 10.84
C LEU A 938 15.23 31.53 10.28
N VAL A 939 16.14 31.14 11.16
CA VAL A 939 17.23 30.22 10.82
C VAL A 939 16.71 28.78 10.97
N LYS A 940 16.98 27.91 9.98
CA LYS A 940 16.63 26.48 10.10
C LYS A 940 17.57 25.80 11.10
N ALA A 941 17.09 25.53 12.31
CA ALA A 941 17.72 24.57 13.19
C ALA A 941 17.51 23.14 12.65
N GLU A 942 18.58 22.34 12.58
CA GLU A 942 18.44 20.88 12.63
C GLU A 942 17.86 20.52 14.01
N SER A 943 16.94 19.56 14.09
CA SER A 943 16.43 19.11 15.39
C SER A 943 17.54 18.42 16.18
N GLU A 944 17.86 18.92 17.38
CA GLU A 944 18.96 18.47 18.26
C GLU A 944 18.77 17.04 18.84
N PHE A 945 17.79 16.27 18.36
CA PHE A 945 17.24 15.10 19.02
C PHE A 945 17.07 13.88 18.08
N SER A 946 18.00 13.71 17.14
CA SER A 946 18.04 12.52 16.26
C SER A 946 19.48 12.14 15.91
N TYR A 947 20.11 11.37 16.81
CA TYR A 947 21.50 10.91 16.73
C TYR A 947 21.58 9.40 16.97
N SER A 948 22.70 8.77 16.59
CA SER A 948 22.96 7.34 16.79
C SER A 948 24.24 7.16 17.60
N LEU A 949 24.30 6.10 18.42
CA LEU A 949 25.45 5.79 19.28
C LEU A 949 26.33 4.67 18.67
N LEU A 950 27.61 4.61 19.08
CA LEU A 950 28.58 3.63 18.59
C LEU A 950 29.59 3.25 19.69
N GLN A 951 29.74 1.94 20.00
CA GLN A 951 30.69 1.39 20.99
C GLN A 951 30.91 -0.15 20.92
N PHE A 952 32.06 -0.62 21.44
CA PHE A 952 32.48 -1.99 21.80
C PHE A 952 32.76 -2.09 23.31
N GLU A 953 32.68 -3.21 24.00
CA GLU A 953 32.41 -4.63 23.68
C GLU A 953 31.41 -5.09 24.80
N LYS A 954 30.37 -5.92 24.62
CA LYS A 954 30.42 -7.35 24.25
C LYS A 954 28.98 -7.92 24.16
N ASP A 955 28.79 -8.96 23.32
CA ASP A 955 27.61 -9.84 23.18
C ASP A 955 26.28 -9.45 23.87
N GLY A 956 25.37 -8.83 23.09
CA GLY A 956 23.92 -9.01 23.24
C GLY A 956 23.22 -8.42 24.48
N GLY A 957 23.85 -7.47 25.18
CA GLY A 957 23.29 -6.83 26.38
C GLY A 957 22.25 -5.72 26.14
N ASP A 958 21.47 -5.42 27.18
CA ASP A 958 20.68 -4.18 27.33
C ASP A 958 21.63 -2.96 27.30
N ILE A 959 21.23 -1.88 26.62
CA ILE A 959 22.08 -0.69 26.50
C ILE A 959 22.31 0.04 27.84
N ALA A 960 21.47 -0.22 28.85
CA ALA A 960 21.75 0.18 30.23
C ALA A 960 23.11 -0.34 30.76
N GLY A 961 23.66 -1.40 30.17
CA GLY A 961 24.96 -1.98 30.51
C GLY A 961 26.19 -1.19 30.04
N PHE A 962 26.02 -0.16 29.19
CA PHE A 962 27.12 0.70 28.72
C PHE A 962 27.25 2.02 29.53
N VAL A 963 26.55 2.13 30.66
CA VAL A 963 26.78 3.23 31.60
C VAL A 963 28.15 3.04 32.28
N GLY A 964 29.03 4.03 32.16
CA GLY A 964 30.45 3.98 32.50
C GLY A 964 31.38 3.61 31.33
N CYS A 965 30.93 3.79 30.08
CA CYS A 965 31.66 3.34 28.88
C CYS A 965 31.76 4.46 27.81
N GLN A 966 32.88 4.50 27.07
CA GLN A 966 33.18 5.56 26.08
C GLN A 966 32.43 5.40 24.74
N VAL A 967 31.49 6.29 24.46
CA VAL A 967 30.61 6.27 23.27
C VAL A 967 30.92 7.40 22.30
N GLU A 968 30.74 7.16 21.00
CA GLU A 968 30.60 8.22 20.00
C GLU A 968 29.12 8.47 19.68
N VAL A 969 28.71 9.74 19.67
CA VAL A 969 27.39 10.19 19.21
C VAL A 969 27.51 10.79 17.82
N ARG A 970 26.81 10.20 16.85
CA ARG A 970 26.88 10.52 15.42
C ARG A 970 25.52 11.00 14.88
N SER A 971 25.54 11.83 13.85
CA SER A 971 24.34 12.16 13.07
C SER A 971 23.82 10.95 12.28
N LEU A 972 22.56 11.00 11.84
CA LEU A 972 22.00 10.05 10.87
C LEU A 972 22.76 10.03 9.52
N SER A 973 23.60 11.04 9.25
CA SER A 973 24.54 11.09 8.13
C SER A 973 25.93 10.51 8.44
N GLY A 974 26.12 9.91 9.62
CA GLY A 974 27.33 9.19 10.05
C GLY A 974 28.45 10.06 10.64
N ALA A 975 28.31 11.38 10.66
CA ALA A 975 29.33 12.30 11.18
C ALA A 975 29.29 12.39 12.71
N VAL A 976 30.46 12.32 13.38
CA VAL A 976 30.57 12.49 14.83
C VAL A 976 30.14 13.91 15.22
N LYS A 977 29.25 14.02 16.21
CA LYS A 977 28.79 15.29 16.80
C LYS A 977 29.47 15.54 18.16
N PHE A 978 29.66 14.49 18.96
CA PHE A 978 30.49 14.49 20.18
C PHE A 978 30.83 13.05 20.60
N ALA A 979 31.78 12.88 21.52
CA ALA A 979 32.17 11.60 22.11
C ALA A 979 32.52 11.82 23.60
N GLY A 980 32.43 10.76 24.40
CA GLY A 980 32.70 10.81 25.84
C GLY A 980 32.10 9.63 26.60
N GLU A 981 32.01 9.73 27.93
CA GLU A 981 31.53 8.62 28.77
C GLU A 981 30.00 8.64 28.88
N MET A 982 29.33 7.54 28.53
CA MET A 982 27.91 7.36 28.75
C MET A 982 27.64 7.25 30.27
N ILE A 983 27.05 8.27 30.89
CA ILE A 983 26.83 8.34 32.34
C ILE A 983 25.40 8.02 32.78
N ASN A 984 24.42 8.00 31.86
CA ASN A 984 23.03 7.67 32.19
C ASN A 984 22.25 7.16 30.97
N TYR A 985 21.19 6.38 31.21
CA TYR A 985 20.21 5.97 30.20
C TYR A 985 18.78 6.00 30.76
N ASP A 986 17.94 6.89 30.22
CA ASP A 986 16.49 6.85 30.41
C ASP A 986 15.87 5.89 29.38
N SER A 987 15.67 4.64 29.79
CA SER A 987 15.05 3.59 28.98
C SER A 987 13.56 3.80 28.67
N LYS A 988 12.90 4.79 29.30
CA LYS A 988 11.49 5.14 29.05
C LYS A 988 11.34 6.14 27.92
N ASN A 989 12.29 7.08 27.80
CA ASN A 989 12.31 8.10 26.75
C ASN A 989 13.36 7.83 25.65
N GLY A 990 14.25 6.86 25.85
CA GLY A 990 15.34 6.53 24.93
C GLY A 990 16.48 7.55 24.95
N ILE A 991 16.71 8.25 26.07
CA ILE A 991 17.71 9.31 26.18
C ILE A 991 18.98 8.76 26.83
N VAL A 992 20.13 9.00 26.21
CA VAL A 992 21.45 8.70 26.75
C VAL A 992 22.15 10.01 27.11
N THR A 993 22.64 10.13 28.34
CA THR A 993 23.50 11.26 28.76
C THR A 993 24.96 10.85 28.64
N VAL A 994 25.76 11.66 27.96
CA VAL A 994 27.21 11.46 27.76
C VAL A 994 27.96 12.63 28.40
N ASP A 995 28.89 12.35 29.33
CA ASP A 995 29.83 13.35 29.84
C ASP A 995 30.93 13.60 28.80
N THR A 996 31.27 14.86 28.55
CA THR A 996 32.22 15.29 27.53
C THR A 996 33.08 16.43 28.06
N GLU A 997 34.21 16.74 27.42
CA GLU A 997 35.05 17.90 27.78
C GLU A 997 34.30 19.26 27.75
N GLN A 998 33.11 19.30 27.13
CA GLN A 998 32.23 20.47 27.04
C GLN A 998 30.98 20.34 27.95
N GLY A 999 31.03 19.42 28.93
CA GLY A 999 29.96 19.07 29.86
C GLY A 999 29.01 17.99 29.34
N ASN A 1000 28.11 17.52 30.22
CA ASN A 1000 27.10 16.52 29.92
C ASN A 1000 26.21 16.92 28.73
N ARG A 1001 25.96 15.96 27.83
CA ARG A 1001 25.07 16.12 26.66
C ARG A 1001 24.13 14.94 26.53
N ASP A 1002 22.85 15.24 26.32
CA ASP A 1002 21.83 14.23 26.05
C ASP A 1002 21.71 13.95 24.55
N ALA A 1003 21.49 12.69 24.19
CA ALA A 1003 21.20 12.23 22.84
C ALA A 1003 20.02 11.24 22.87
N ILE A 1004 19.08 11.35 21.93
CA ILE A 1004 18.06 10.31 21.74
C ILE A 1004 18.66 9.16 20.95
N LEU A 1005 18.58 7.96 21.51
CA LEU A 1005 19.04 6.70 20.93
C LEU A 1005 18.18 6.30 19.72
N CYS A 1006 18.63 6.60 18.50
CA CYS A 1006 17.97 6.15 17.28
C CYS A 1006 18.40 4.73 16.87
N GLU A 1007 19.72 4.52 16.71
CA GLU A 1007 20.33 3.22 16.44
C GLU A 1007 21.67 3.12 17.20
N THR A 1008 22.08 1.90 17.54
CA THR A 1008 23.41 1.59 18.13
C THR A 1008 24.23 0.78 17.15
N PHE A 1009 25.46 1.20 16.87
CA PHE A 1009 26.38 0.50 15.99
C PHE A 1009 27.55 -0.14 16.75
N VAL A 1010 27.85 -1.38 16.36
CA VAL A 1010 29.04 -2.14 16.75
C VAL A 1010 29.71 -2.56 15.44
N ILE A 1011 30.91 -2.04 15.17
CA ILE A 1011 31.66 -2.16 13.90
C ILE A 1011 33.06 -2.77 14.15
N ASP A 1012 33.22 -4.07 13.89
CA ASP A 1012 34.49 -4.84 13.94
C ASP A 1012 35.79 -4.05 13.60
#